data_AF-A0A0H5C1B4-F1
#
_entry.id   AF-A0A0H5C1B4-F1
#
_cell.length_a   1.000
_cell.length_b   1.000
_cell.length_c   1.000
_cell.angle_alpha   90.00
_cell.angle_beta   90.00
_cell.angle_gamma   90.00
#
_symmetry.space_group_name_H-M   'P 1'
#
loop_
_entity.id
_entity.type
_entity.pdbx_description
1 polymer ?
#
loop_
_entity_poly.entity_id
_entity_poly.type
_entity_poly.pdbx_seq_one_letter_code
_entity_poly.pdbx_strand_id
1 'polypeptide(L)'
;MRGVSLLLLICTVTVASILGIDLGNDFTKAALVAPRMPFEIVMSADSKRKDVSGLALKPLFNDGIERLYGSQTSSHCTRFPKQCLLNYKPLLGKPADDAVVQRYLKSHPGVSINPSQNNRNTISFEVEDHQYPIEEVLAMNLGNIKARASSLLQEKVPGGYSQIQDVAIAVPSFFKQSQRLAILDAAELAGLNVVALIDDGVAIATNYATNNELADDTKEYHIVYDMGAGSTKATLVSFTKLNDSVPLSIEVHGYAFDETLGGGYFTNVVAELIRSKFLKNHKQIRSDKFQANERSVAKLFQAAEKAKLVLSANNEAHVSIESLYEDIDFKTKITREEFEDFISDSIPSITQPLKDVLKQAGLSIKDMTSVIYAGGSTRVPFVQRHLQSFIGEDLISKTINADEAAVFGATLRGVQISKVFRAKEFNVTERSPYEYSVSFDDDSEVVIFPQGSSYGQEFTLDVTDKLSDSFGIDLIEDLKRIVRYEPVGKLADIVEKLKFNISDCADEVKYVANFKLSQSRIVELESLSAQCTASMGLFEKLKGTFDSNEDIKLTSKIAVKPKYLSSRPLGSATKQDLKLHLLNLANADKQRKSEAEKLNELEAALYSARSYFTDDDVVEQIEEDVLDHANALVSDLLDWLDYESDGASIKTIKGKLNEVKKIRDEIEGEIAKLSVPLDLDEFKKVYDRGVKAVNKFQDSLLTLKDITMNLSVEFAKIGLDFDEEFSKLKLPELISEDKFNRVQKSIDSALEEVKNLIQKGENKFESVSRDDKLEVMIEANEKLNGLEKLEENIAAKFARAHRGLKEIYNKRIRSLKRKAAKEEKKRQEMAEEEGKEASTEEDEAEDDIEEQQQEEVIQETPVDTPIDEETTETVSKQKETLGHDEL
;
A
#
# COMPACT_ATOMS: atom_id res chain seq x y z
N MET A 1 7.58 -32.97 -22.71
CA MET A 1 6.82 -32.82 -21.46
C MET A 1 7.73 -32.89 -20.24
N ARG A 2 7.47 -31.99 -19.27
CA ARG A 2 8.19 -31.74 -18.00
C ARG A 2 9.18 -30.56 -17.99
N GLY A 3 8.72 -29.44 -18.55
CA GLY A 3 9.09 -28.08 -18.09
C GLY A 3 8.33 -27.63 -16.83
N VAL A 4 7.79 -28.56 -16.03
CA VAL A 4 6.80 -28.27 -14.96
C VAL A 4 7.38 -28.45 -13.55
N SER A 5 8.71 -28.45 -13.36
CA SER A 5 9.27 -28.52 -11.98
C SER A 5 10.43 -27.57 -11.69
N LEU A 6 10.71 -26.61 -12.58
CA LEU A 6 11.65 -25.51 -12.30
C LEU A 6 10.94 -24.19 -11.99
N LEU A 7 9.59 -24.18 -11.99
CA LEU A 7 8.78 -22.98 -11.69
C LEU A 7 8.36 -22.87 -10.21
N LEU A 8 8.77 -23.82 -9.35
CA LEU A 8 8.29 -23.92 -7.96
C LEU A 8 9.28 -23.42 -6.89
N LEU A 9 10.29 -22.62 -7.27
CA LEU A 9 11.26 -22.05 -6.31
C LEU A 9 11.55 -20.54 -6.50
N ILE A 10 10.59 -19.83 -7.10
CA ILE A 10 10.38 -18.39 -6.85
C ILE A 10 8.89 -18.21 -6.60
N CYS A 11 8.34 -18.92 -5.60
CA CYS A 11 7.06 -18.53 -5.03
C CYS A 11 7.32 -17.30 -4.15
N THR A 12 7.55 -16.14 -4.75
CA THR A 12 7.31 -14.90 -4.05
C THR A 12 5.83 -14.90 -3.71
N VAL A 13 5.49 -14.97 -2.42
CA VAL A 13 4.11 -14.79 -2.00
C VAL A 13 3.75 -13.34 -2.35
N THR A 14 2.96 -13.16 -3.41
CA THR A 14 2.27 -11.91 -3.65
C THR A 14 1.30 -11.73 -2.50
N VAL A 15 1.63 -10.83 -1.57
CA VAL A 15 0.75 -10.52 -0.45
C VAL A 15 -0.36 -9.66 -1.00
N ALA A 16 -1.48 -10.31 -1.24
CA ALA A 16 -2.75 -9.68 -1.57
C ALA A 16 -3.06 -8.62 -0.50
N SER A 17 -3.12 -7.33 -0.86
CA SER A 17 -3.28 -6.23 0.09
C SER A 17 -4.27 -5.20 -0.44
N ILE A 18 -4.98 -4.55 0.47
CA ILE A 18 -5.99 -3.54 0.13
C ILE A 18 -5.69 -2.29 0.94
N LEU A 19 -5.60 -1.18 0.23
CA LEU A 19 -5.50 0.15 0.80
C LEU A 19 -6.90 0.77 0.86
N GLY A 20 -7.40 1.12 2.04
CA GLY A 20 -8.54 2.02 2.17
C GLY A 20 -8.07 3.45 2.30
N ILE A 21 -8.74 4.39 1.64
CA ILE A 21 -8.45 5.82 1.75
C ILE A 21 -9.74 6.58 2.06
N ASP A 22 -9.76 7.31 3.17
CA ASP A 22 -10.72 8.38 3.41
C ASP A 22 -10.17 9.67 2.80
N LEU A 23 -10.66 10.03 1.61
CA LEU A 23 -10.25 11.24 0.90
C LEU A 23 -11.01 12.44 1.49
N GLY A 24 -10.59 12.97 2.63
CA GLY A 24 -11.23 14.12 3.26
C GLY A 24 -10.82 15.48 2.66
N ASN A 25 -11.56 16.55 2.99
CA ASN A 25 -11.26 17.89 2.48
C ASN A 25 -10.03 18.53 3.13
N ASP A 26 -9.90 18.44 4.45
CA ASP A 26 -8.76 18.98 5.20
C ASP A 26 -7.72 17.91 5.49
N PHE A 27 -8.19 16.68 5.74
CA PHE A 27 -7.33 15.57 6.08
C PHE A 27 -7.69 14.32 5.31
N THR A 28 -6.67 13.64 4.77
CA THR A 28 -6.77 12.33 4.16
C THR A 28 -6.24 11.30 5.14
N LYS A 29 -6.89 10.13 5.19
CA LYS A 29 -6.45 9.01 6.03
C LYS A 29 -6.37 7.76 5.20
N ALA A 30 -5.46 6.87 5.55
CA ALA A 30 -5.29 5.61 4.86
C ALA A 30 -5.11 4.47 5.86
N ALA A 31 -5.69 3.32 5.54
CA ALA A 31 -5.55 2.09 6.31
C ALA A 31 -5.20 0.93 5.37
N LEU A 32 -4.25 0.11 5.78
CA LEU A 32 -3.78 -1.04 5.04
C LEU A 32 -4.27 -2.32 5.74
N VAL A 33 -4.62 -3.31 4.93
CA VAL A 33 -4.89 -4.67 5.40
C VAL A 33 -4.27 -5.69 4.45
N ALA A 34 -3.73 -6.76 5.01
CA ALA A 34 -3.11 -7.85 4.27
C ALA A 34 -3.20 -9.15 5.09
N PRO A 35 -3.05 -10.35 4.48
CA PRO A 35 -2.94 -11.60 5.22
C PRO A 35 -1.88 -11.50 6.33
N ARG A 36 -2.27 -11.85 7.57
CA ARG A 36 -1.45 -11.77 8.79
C ARG A 36 -1.13 -10.35 9.28
N MET A 37 -1.75 -9.34 8.70
CA MET A 37 -1.71 -7.96 9.14
C MET A 37 -3.15 -7.51 9.45
N PRO A 38 -3.47 -7.12 10.71
CA PRO A 38 -4.77 -6.51 11.01
C PRO A 38 -4.91 -5.16 10.27
N PHE A 39 -6.06 -4.50 10.40
CA PHE A 39 -6.20 -3.15 9.84
C PHE A 39 -5.22 -2.19 10.53
N GLU A 40 -4.28 -1.64 9.76
CA GLU A 40 -3.24 -0.73 10.24
C GLU A 40 -3.37 0.64 9.60
N ILE A 41 -3.30 1.70 10.41
CA ILE A 41 -3.30 3.08 9.87
C ILE A 41 -1.94 3.39 9.25
N VAL A 42 -1.96 3.90 8.02
CA VAL A 42 -0.77 4.40 7.34
C VAL A 42 -0.46 5.79 7.88
N MET A 43 0.53 5.86 8.77
CA MET A 43 0.93 7.11 9.41
C MET A 43 1.64 8.06 8.43
N SER A 44 1.46 9.37 8.63
CA SER A 44 2.26 10.41 7.99
C SER A 44 3.75 10.29 8.34
N ALA A 45 4.62 11.00 7.61
CA ALA A 45 6.05 11.06 7.92
C ALA A 45 6.34 11.60 9.33
N ASP A 46 5.42 12.39 9.90
CA ASP A 46 5.52 12.96 11.25
C ASP A 46 4.77 12.12 12.30
N SER A 47 4.52 10.83 12.02
CA SER A 47 3.81 9.87 12.88
C SER A 47 2.37 10.25 13.25
N LYS A 48 1.74 11.18 12.53
CA LYS A 48 0.31 11.49 12.66
C LYS A 48 -0.55 10.46 11.94
N ARG A 49 -1.74 10.21 12.49
CA ARG A 49 -2.75 9.28 11.95
C ARG A 49 -3.62 9.88 10.82
N LYS A 50 -3.32 11.10 10.39
CA LYS A 50 -3.99 11.81 9.29
C LYS A 50 -3.02 12.74 8.58
N ASP A 51 -3.11 12.79 7.27
CA ASP A 51 -2.32 13.67 6.40
C ASP A 51 -3.13 14.90 6.05
N VAL A 52 -2.47 16.05 5.87
CA VAL A 52 -3.12 17.24 5.26
C VAL A 52 -3.54 16.87 3.84
N SER A 53 -4.80 17.14 3.49
CA SER A 53 -5.33 16.92 2.14
C SER A 53 -4.80 17.98 1.17
N GLY A 54 -3.70 17.65 0.51
CA GLY A 54 -3.05 18.52 -0.45
C GLY A 54 -1.53 18.42 -0.36
N LEU A 55 -0.85 19.27 -1.13
CA LEU A 55 0.60 19.42 -1.07
C LEU A 55 1.01 20.85 -1.41
N ALA A 56 2.27 21.18 -1.14
CA ALA A 56 2.91 22.35 -1.74
C ALA A 56 3.93 21.93 -2.78
N LEU A 57 4.01 22.69 -3.86
CA LEU A 57 4.99 22.55 -4.93
C LEU A 57 6.02 23.65 -4.79
N LYS A 58 7.15 23.32 -4.14
CA LYS A 58 8.24 24.26 -3.91
C LYS A 58 9.19 24.24 -5.12
N PRO A 59 9.33 25.35 -5.86
CA PRO A 59 10.28 25.45 -6.97
C PRO A 59 11.72 25.36 -6.47
N LEU A 60 12.59 24.80 -7.30
CA LEU A 60 14.04 24.73 -7.09
C LEU A 60 14.78 25.62 -8.09
N PHE A 61 16.05 25.91 -7.79
CA PHE A 61 16.93 26.75 -8.63
C PHE A 61 17.21 26.18 -10.03
N ASN A 62 16.95 24.91 -10.28
CA ASN A 62 17.24 24.20 -11.52
C ASN A 62 15.98 23.90 -12.36
N ASP A 63 14.96 24.75 -12.25
CA ASP A 63 13.63 24.57 -12.86
C ASP A 63 12.89 23.30 -12.41
N GLY A 64 13.41 22.60 -11.39
CA GLY A 64 12.76 21.46 -10.75
C GLY A 64 11.75 21.87 -9.70
N ILE A 65 10.96 20.91 -9.21
CA ILE A 65 10.05 21.11 -8.08
C ILE A 65 10.31 20.09 -6.97
N GLU A 66 10.08 20.51 -5.73
CA GLU A 66 10.04 19.70 -4.53
C GLU A 66 8.59 19.61 -4.04
N ARG A 67 8.10 18.37 -3.83
CA ARG A 67 6.75 18.13 -3.33
C ARG A 67 6.80 18.05 -1.81
N LEU A 68 6.11 18.97 -1.14
CA LEU A 68 6.03 19.02 0.32
C LEU A 68 4.68 18.50 0.79
N TYR A 69 4.72 17.51 1.68
CA TYR A 69 3.54 16.86 2.26
C TYR A 69 3.49 17.08 3.78
N GLY A 70 2.32 16.84 4.39
CA GLY A 70 2.19 16.78 5.85
C GLY A 70 2.45 18.12 6.55
N SER A 71 3.19 18.10 7.67
CA SER A 71 3.43 19.31 8.46
C SER A 71 4.27 20.35 7.73
N GLN A 72 5.18 19.92 6.85
CA GLN A 72 6.05 20.81 6.07
C GLN A 72 5.24 21.74 5.15
N THR A 73 4.10 21.26 4.65
CA THR A 73 3.18 22.08 3.85
C THR A 73 2.66 23.27 4.66
N SER A 74 2.32 23.07 5.94
CA SER A 74 1.69 24.12 6.77
C SER A 74 2.60 25.33 7.02
N SER A 75 3.90 25.10 7.25
CA SER A 75 4.88 26.18 7.44
C SER A 75 5.27 26.84 6.12
N HIS A 76 5.27 26.08 5.02
CA HIS A 76 5.52 26.60 3.68
C HIS A 76 4.41 27.54 3.20
N CYS A 77 3.15 27.16 3.41
CA CYS A 77 1.98 27.89 2.88
C CYS A 77 1.74 29.26 3.49
N THR A 78 2.22 29.55 4.70
CA THR A 78 2.14 30.90 5.25
C THR A 78 3.16 31.85 4.62
N ARG A 79 4.28 31.32 4.10
CA ARG A 79 5.36 32.09 3.48
C ARG A 79 5.20 32.21 1.97
N PHE A 80 4.73 31.13 1.33
CA PHE A 80 4.58 31.00 -0.12
C PHE A 80 3.19 30.47 -0.50
N PRO A 81 2.11 31.27 -0.30
CA PRO A 81 0.73 30.80 -0.52
C PRO A 81 0.44 30.31 -1.94
N LYS A 82 1.05 30.94 -2.96
CA LYS A 82 0.90 30.57 -4.39
C LYS A 82 1.25 29.12 -4.70
N GLN A 83 2.16 28.54 -3.90
CA GLN A 83 2.71 27.21 -4.11
C GLN A 83 1.87 26.12 -3.42
N CYS A 84 0.75 26.48 -2.79
CA CYS A 84 0.00 25.59 -1.91
C CYS A 84 -1.33 25.12 -2.47
N LEU A 85 -1.40 23.84 -2.78
CA LEU A 85 -2.54 23.17 -3.37
C LEU A 85 -3.24 22.34 -2.30
N LEU A 86 -3.94 23.02 -1.39
CA LEU A 86 -4.69 22.41 -0.28
C LEU A 86 -6.19 22.40 -0.60
N ASN A 87 -6.97 21.58 0.13
CA ASN A 87 -8.45 21.61 0.11
C ASN A 87 -9.12 21.56 -1.28
N TYR A 88 -8.45 20.97 -2.28
CA TYR A 88 -8.93 21.00 -3.67
C TYR A 88 -9.97 19.92 -3.99
N LYS A 89 -10.30 19.03 -3.05
CA LYS A 89 -11.26 17.92 -3.26
C LYS A 89 -12.57 18.38 -3.97
N PRO A 90 -13.21 19.51 -3.60
CA PRO A 90 -14.43 19.97 -4.25
C PRO A 90 -14.25 20.40 -5.73
N LEU A 91 -13.01 20.69 -6.14
CA LEU A 91 -12.67 21.14 -7.50
C LEU A 91 -12.53 19.99 -8.50
N LEU A 92 -12.45 18.75 -8.02
CA LEU A 92 -12.30 17.56 -8.88
C LEU A 92 -13.43 17.51 -9.91
N GLY A 93 -13.10 17.27 -11.18
CA GLY A 93 -14.10 17.16 -12.24
C GLY A 93 -14.92 18.43 -12.51
N LYS A 94 -14.49 19.60 -12.02
CA LYS A 94 -15.13 20.91 -12.24
C LYS A 94 -14.40 21.73 -13.30
N PRO A 95 -15.12 22.51 -14.13
CA PRO A 95 -14.53 23.50 -15.01
C PRO A 95 -14.05 24.73 -14.22
N ALA A 96 -13.18 25.55 -14.83
CA ALA A 96 -12.55 26.70 -14.17
C ALA A 96 -13.54 27.83 -13.79
N ASP A 97 -14.69 27.90 -14.45
CA ASP A 97 -15.75 28.90 -14.21
C ASP A 97 -16.80 28.44 -13.18
N ASP A 98 -16.69 27.23 -12.61
CA ASP A 98 -17.61 26.74 -11.59
C ASP A 98 -17.55 27.61 -10.31
N ALA A 99 -18.71 27.87 -9.70
CA ALA A 99 -18.82 28.68 -8.49
C ALA A 99 -17.99 28.13 -7.30
N VAL A 100 -17.75 26.81 -7.25
CA VAL A 100 -16.89 26.18 -6.25
C VAL A 100 -15.43 26.64 -6.39
N VAL A 101 -14.94 26.84 -7.63
CA VAL A 101 -13.59 27.38 -7.90
C VAL A 101 -13.48 28.81 -7.36
N GLN A 102 -14.50 29.64 -7.60
CA GLN A 102 -14.53 31.01 -7.10
C GLN A 102 -14.56 31.08 -5.57
N ARG A 103 -15.25 30.15 -4.90
CA ARG A 103 -15.22 30.03 -3.44
C ARG A 103 -13.84 29.62 -2.94
N TYR A 104 -13.21 28.66 -3.60
CA TYR A 104 -11.89 28.16 -3.26
C TYR A 104 -10.82 29.26 -3.27
N LEU A 105 -10.79 30.08 -4.33
CA LEU A 105 -9.81 31.17 -4.49
C LEU A 105 -9.92 32.26 -3.41
N LYS A 106 -11.07 32.40 -2.73
CA LYS A 106 -11.23 33.37 -1.62
C LYS A 106 -10.43 32.98 -0.38
N SER A 107 -10.26 31.68 -0.13
CA SER A 107 -9.52 31.16 1.04
C SER A 107 -8.13 30.64 0.70
N HIS A 108 -7.74 30.62 -0.58
CA HIS A 108 -6.43 30.18 -1.07
C HIS A 108 -5.76 31.30 -1.86
N PRO A 109 -5.28 32.36 -1.16
CA PRO A 109 -4.77 33.53 -1.83
C PRO A 109 -3.52 33.21 -2.67
N GLY A 110 -3.46 33.77 -3.88
CA GLY A 110 -2.30 33.64 -4.77
C GLY A 110 -2.26 32.34 -5.59
N VAL A 111 -3.10 31.35 -5.28
CA VAL A 111 -3.24 30.16 -6.13
C VAL A 111 -3.85 30.56 -7.47
N SER A 112 -3.21 30.14 -8.57
CA SER A 112 -3.69 30.34 -9.93
C SER A 112 -4.34 29.07 -10.47
N ILE A 113 -5.51 29.21 -11.10
CA ILE A 113 -6.29 28.11 -11.69
C ILE A 113 -6.63 28.47 -13.14
N ASN A 114 -6.30 27.55 -14.06
CA ASN A 114 -6.58 27.67 -15.48
C ASN A 114 -7.45 26.50 -15.99
N PRO A 115 -8.17 26.64 -17.12
CA PRO A 115 -8.73 25.51 -17.83
C PRO A 115 -7.63 24.53 -18.23
N SER A 116 -7.85 23.25 -17.97
CA SER A 116 -6.88 22.21 -18.30
C SER A 116 -6.78 21.98 -19.80
N GLN A 117 -5.54 21.87 -20.30
CA GLN A 117 -5.24 21.63 -21.71
C GLN A 117 -5.34 20.15 -22.11
N ASN A 118 -5.71 19.26 -21.19
CA ASN A 118 -5.90 17.82 -21.43
C ASN A 118 -7.22 17.47 -22.16
N ASN A 119 -7.98 18.47 -22.61
CA ASN A 119 -9.29 18.33 -23.24
C ASN A 119 -10.31 17.59 -22.34
N ARG A 120 -10.17 17.66 -21.01
CA ARG A 120 -11.08 17.03 -20.05
C ARG A 120 -12.20 17.97 -19.55
N ASN A 121 -12.11 19.26 -19.89
CA ASN A 121 -12.96 20.33 -19.36
C ASN A 121 -12.93 20.40 -17.83
N THR A 122 -11.71 20.29 -17.27
CA THR A 122 -11.43 20.44 -15.83
C THR A 122 -10.40 21.55 -15.60
N ILE A 123 -9.93 21.71 -14.37
CA ILE A 123 -8.92 22.70 -14.00
C ILE A 123 -7.48 22.15 -13.98
N SER A 124 -6.52 23.06 -14.15
CA SER A 124 -5.11 22.87 -13.79
C SER A 124 -4.68 23.98 -12.84
N PHE A 125 -3.83 23.64 -11.87
CA PHE A 125 -3.13 24.62 -11.05
C PHE A 125 -1.91 25.13 -11.78
N GLU A 126 -1.58 26.40 -11.60
CA GLU A 126 -0.38 27.00 -12.16
C GLU A 126 0.60 27.39 -11.04
N VAL A 127 1.81 26.87 -11.12
CA VAL A 127 2.91 27.14 -10.18
C VAL A 127 4.18 27.38 -10.98
N GLU A 128 4.78 28.58 -10.85
CA GLU A 128 5.95 29.04 -11.64
C GLU A 128 5.84 28.69 -13.14
N ASP A 129 4.75 29.15 -13.77
CA ASP A 129 4.45 28.95 -15.20
C ASP A 129 4.22 27.49 -15.66
N HIS A 130 4.24 26.52 -14.73
CA HIS A 130 3.92 25.12 -15.01
C HIS A 130 2.47 24.80 -14.65
N GLN A 131 1.77 24.10 -15.54
CA GLN A 131 0.40 23.65 -15.31
C GLN A 131 0.34 22.21 -14.82
N TYR A 132 -0.33 22.01 -13.70
CA TYR A 132 -0.58 20.70 -13.08
C TYR A 132 -2.07 20.40 -13.10
N PRO A 133 -2.55 19.48 -13.97
CA PRO A 133 -3.93 19.01 -13.93
C PRO A 133 -4.29 18.53 -12.53
N ILE A 134 -5.50 18.83 -12.06
CA ILE A 134 -5.92 18.47 -10.70
C ILE A 134 -5.82 16.95 -10.43
N GLU A 135 -6.00 16.13 -11.45
CA GLU A 135 -5.83 14.68 -11.38
C GLU A 135 -4.40 14.28 -11.07
N GLU A 136 -3.43 15.00 -11.63
CA GLU A 136 -2.01 14.78 -11.38
C GLU A 136 -1.67 15.16 -9.94
N VAL A 137 -2.16 16.31 -9.47
CA VAL A 137 -1.99 16.76 -8.08
C VAL A 137 -2.56 15.74 -7.09
N LEU A 138 -3.76 15.20 -7.37
CA LEU A 138 -4.32 14.11 -6.56
C LEU A 138 -3.47 12.83 -6.66
N ALA A 139 -2.97 12.48 -7.85
CA ALA A 139 -2.10 11.32 -8.04
C ALA A 139 -0.77 11.45 -7.27
N MET A 140 -0.21 12.65 -7.13
CA MET A 140 0.97 12.90 -6.29
C MET A 140 0.69 12.52 -4.82
N ASN A 141 -0.45 12.95 -4.28
CA ASN A 141 -0.87 12.62 -2.91
C ASN A 141 -1.15 11.12 -2.73
N LEU A 142 -1.90 10.51 -3.65
CA LEU A 142 -2.19 9.07 -3.63
C LEU A 142 -0.90 8.24 -3.76
N GLY A 143 0.03 8.67 -4.61
CA GLY A 143 1.35 8.05 -4.78
C GLY A 143 2.19 8.11 -3.51
N ASN A 144 2.18 9.23 -2.79
CA ASN A 144 2.85 9.36 -1.50
C ASN A 144 2.25 8.44 -0.42
N ILE A 145 0.91 8.35 -0.33
CA ILE A 145 0.22 7.43 0.58
C ILE A 145 0.58 5.98 0.23
N LYS A 146 0.52 5.61 -1.05
CA LYS A 146 0.89 4.28 -1.55
C LYS A 146 2.33 3.92 -1.19
N ALA A 147 3.28 4.84 -1.36
CA ALA A 147 4.68 4.61 -1.03
C ALA A 147 4.87 4.29 0.46
N ARG A 148 4.24 5.06 1.35
CA ARG A 148 4.27 4.79 2.81
C ARG A 148 3.58 3.48 3.18
N ALA A 149 2.43 3.19 2.58
CA ALA A 149 1.73 1.94 2.80
C ALA A 149 2.59 0.73 2.33
N SER A 150 3.29 0.85 1.21
CA SER A 150 4.23 -0.17 0.72
C SER A 150 5.42 -0.37 1.66
N SER A 151 5.92 0.68 2.31
CA SER A 151 6.94 0.57 3.36
C SER A 151 6.41 -0.13 4.61
N LEU A 152 5.21 0.24 5.06
CA LEU A 152 4.55 -0.40 6.21
C LEU A 152 4.31 -1.89 5.96
N LEU A 153 3.89 -2.27 4.74
CA LEU A 153 3.71 -3.67 4.36
C LEU A 153 5.02 -4.46 4.46
N GLN A 154 6.13 -3.88 3.98
CA GLN A 154 7.45 -4.50 4.05
C GLN A 154 7.95 -4.67 5.48
N GLU A 155 7.70 -3.69 6.35
CA GLU A 155 8.07 -3.73 7.77
C GLU A 155 7.32 -4.85 8.50
N LYS A 156 6.00 -4.93 8.33
CA LYS A 156 5.15 -5.87 9.07
C LYS A 156 5.13 -7.29 8.48
N VAL A 157 5.39 -7.44 7.19
CA VAL A 157 5.40 -8.75 6.50
C VAL A 157 6.70 -8.92 5.67
N PRO A 158 7.85 -9.18 6.32
CA PRO A 158 9.13 -9.35 5.62
C PRO A 158 9.10 -10.55 4.66
N GLY A 159 9.68 -10.39 3.45
CA GLY A 159 9.84 -11.46 2.47
C GLY A 159 8.70 -11.63 1.45
N GLY A 160 7.65 -10.80 1.49
CA GLY A 160 6.57 -10.75 0.49
C GLY A 160 6.78 -9.70 -0.62
N TYR A 161 6.04 -9.83 -1.73
CA TYR A 161 5.99 -8.78 -2.76
C TYR A 161 5.34 -7.50 -2.18
N SER A 162 5.97 -6.35 -2.36
CA SER A 162 5.67 -5.08 -1.68
C SER A 162 4.78 -4.10 -2.45
N GLN A 163 4.06 -4.59 -3.46
CA GLN A 163 3.27 -3.75 -4.36
C GLN A 163 1.80 -3.74 -3.93
N ILE A 164 1.34 -2.59 -3.46
CA ILE A 164 -0.07 -2.31 -3.21
C ILE A 164 -0.68 -1.87 -4.54
N GLN A 165 -1.69 -2.60 -5.00
CA GLN A 165 -2.39 -2.31 -6.26
C GLN A 165 -3.84 -1.94 -6.01
N ASP A 166 -4.54 -2.67 -5.15
CA ASP A 166 -5.97 -2.47 -4.94
C ASP A 166 -6.26 -1.39 -3.88
N VAL A 167 -7.17 -0.48 -4.20
CA VAL A 167 -7.60 0.60 -3.32
C VAL A 167 -9.13 0.72 -3.27
N ALA A 168 -9.67 0.98 -2.08
CA ALA A 168 -11.04 1.44 -1.88
C ALA A 168 -10.99 2.88 -1.36
N ILE A 169 -11.73 3.80 -1.99
CA ILE A 169 -11.67 5.23 -1.65
C ILE A 169 -13.04 5.71 -1.21
N ALA A 170 -13.13 6.24 0.01
CA ALA A 170 -14.33 6.88 0.53
C ALA A 170 -14.53 8.26 -0.13
N VAL A 171 -15.72 8.49 -0.67
CA VAL A 171 -16.13 9.72 -1.36
C VAL A 171 -17.56 10.08 -0.95
N PRO A 172 -17.97 11.35 -0.99
CA PRO A 172 -19.31 11.72 -0.58
C PRO A 172 -20.36 11.32 -1.63
N SER A 173 -21.54 10.93 -1.18
CA SER A 173 -22.69 10.54 -2.02
C SER A 173 -23.04 11.58 -3.08
N PHE A 174 -22.88 12.87 -2.82
CA PHE A 174 -23.22 13.93 -3.78
C PHE A 174 -22.23 14.08 -4.94
N PHE A 175 -21.05 13.43 -4.93
CA PHE A 175 -20.08 13.55 -6.02
C PHE A 175 -20.58 12.97 -7.34
N LYS A 176 -20.86 13.82 -8.32
CA LYS A 176 -21.36 13.46 -9.65
C LYS A 176 -20.36 12.62 -10.45
N GLN A 177 -20.82 12.08 -11.59
CA GLN A 177 -19.99 11.24 -12.45
C GLN A 177 -18.66 11.92 -12.83
N SER A 178 -18.62 13.23 -13.08
CA SER A 178 -17.38 13.95 -13.43
C SER A 178 -16.33 13.91 -12.31
N GLN A 179 -16.75 14.11 -11.05
CA GLN A 179 -15.89 14.06 -9.87
C GLN A 179 -15.36 12.65 -9.63
N ARG A 180 -16.23 11.64 -9.79
CA ARG A 180 -15.86 10.22 -9.63
C ARG A 180 -14.84 9.78 -10.68
N LEU A 181 -15.06 10.14 -11.94
CA LEU A 181 -14.08 9.90 -13.01
C LEU A 181 -12.73 10.57 -12.73
N ALA A 182 -12.71 11.77 -12.13
CA ALA A 182 -11.47 12.45 -11.80
C ALA A 182 -10.64 11.70 -10.74
N ILE A 183 -11.32 11.12 -9.75
CA ILE A 183 -10.68 10.29 -8.72
C ILE A 183 -10.18 8.97 -9.33
N LEU A 184 -10.98 8.32 -10.18
CA LEU A 184 -10.57 7.09 -10.86
C LEU A 184 -9.32 7.30 -11.72
N ASP A 185 -9.29 8.38 -12.50
CA ASP A 185 -8.13 8.72 -13.32
C ASP A 185 -6.90 9.04 -12.45
N ALA A 186 -7.05 9.81 -11.37
CA ALA A 186 -5.94 10.12 -10.45
C ALA A 186 -5.38 8.87 -9.76
N ALA A 187 -6.25 7.94 -9.35
CA ALA A 187 -5.82 6.66 -8.79
C ALA A 187 -5.07 5.82 -9.82
N GLU A 188 -5.52 5.78 -11.07
CA GLU A 188 -4.82 5.09 -12.15
C GLU A 188 -3.44 5.70 -12.43
N LEU A 189 -3.33 7.04 -12.40
CA LEU A 189 -2.06 7.76 -12.50
C LEU A 189 -1.08 7.40 -11.36
N ALA A 190 -1.59 7.20 -10.14
CA ALA A 190 -0.82 6.70 -8.99
C ALA A 190 -0.51 5.18 -9.06
N GLY A 191 -0.98 4.48 -10.09
CA GLY A 191 -0.83 3.04 -10.26
C GLY A 191 -1.64 2.24 -9.24
N LEU A 192 -2.82 2.74 -8.87
CA LEU A 192 -3.79 2.06 -8.01
C LEU A 192 -4.99 1.63 -8.85
N ASN A 193 -5.41 0.38 -8.67
CA ASN A 193 -6.66 -0.18 -9.15
C ASN A 193 -7.77 0.11 -8.14
N VAL A 194 -8.74 0.94 -8.52
CA VAL A 194 -9.86 1.26 -7.64
C VAL A 194 -10.87 0.12 -7.66
N VAL A 195 -10.92 -0.65 -6.57
CA VAL A 195 -11.90 -1.72 -6.38
C VAL A 195 -13.32 -1.14 -6.37
N ALA A 196 -13.50 -0.05 -5.62
CA ALA A 196 -14.73 0.74 -5.62
C ALA A 196 -14.51 2.12 -4.97
N LEU A 197 -15.28 3.10 -5.44
CA LEU A 197 -15.51 4.35 -4.72
C LEU A 197 -16.68 4.16 -3.75
N ILE A 198 -16.39 4.14 -2.46
CA ILE A 198 -17.36 3.84 -1.39
C ILE A 198 -17.98 5.14 -0.90
N ASP A 199 -19.29 5.17 -0.65
CA ASP A 199 -19.87 6.33 0.05
C ASP A 199 -19.30 6.44 1.48
N ASP A 200 -18.88 7.64 1.88
CA ASP A 200 -18.27 7.85 3.20
C ASP A 200 -19.24 7.58 4.36
N GLY A 201 -20.53 7.93 4.22
CA GLY A 201 -21.57 7.57 5.19
C GLY A 201 -21.78 6.05 5.29
N VAL A 202 -21.78 5.35 4.15
CA VAL A 202 -21.85 3.88 4.10
C VAL A 202 -20.60 3.23 4.70
N ALA A 203 -19.42 3.80 4.48
CA ALA A 203 -18.19 3.34 5.10
C ALA A 203 -18.28 3.44 6.63
N ILE A 204 -18.70 4.60 7.15
CA ILE A 204 -18.91 4.80 8.59
C ILE A 204 -19.96 3.81 9.13
N ALA A 205 -21.09 3.64 8.44
CA ALA A 205 -22.12 2.69 8.81
C ALA A 205 -21.60 1.24 8.84
N THR A 206 -20.76 0.86 7.87
CA THR A 206 -20.10 -0.45 7.82
C THR A 206 -19.20 -0.65 9.02
N ASN A 207 -18.34 0.32 9.33
CA ASN A 207 -17.47 0.25 10.50
C ASN A 207 -18.27 0.16 11.81
N TYR A 208 -19.37 0.91 11.92
CA TYR A 208 -20.27 0.86 13.07
C TYR A 208 -20.89 -0.54 13.21
N ALA A 209 -21.56 -1.04 12.18
CA ALA A 209 -22.30 -2.29 12.23
C ALA A 209 -21.39 -3.51 12.46
N THR A 210 -20.13 -3.46 12.02
CA THR A 210 -19.17 -4.55 12.26
C THR A 210 -18.59 -4.57 13.68
N ASN A 211 -18.64 -3.45 14.41
CA ASN A 211 -18.01 -3.30 15.73
C ASN A 211 -19.01 -3.17 16.88
N ASN A 212 -20.32 -3.14 16.60
CA ASN A 212 -21.36 -3.04 17.61
C ASN A 212 -22.25 -4.29 17.56
N GLU A 213 -22.80 -4.65 18.72
CA GLU A 213 -23.83 -5.68 18.79
C GLU A 213 -25.15 -5.14 18.26
N LEU A 214 -25.85 -5.96 17.47
CA LEU A 214 -27.14 -5.66 16.87
C LEU A 214 -28.14 -6.71 17.33
N ALA A 215 -29.41 -6.33 17.49
CA ALA A 215 -30.46 -7.27 17.84
C ALA A 215 -30.67 -8.30 16.73
N ASP A 216 -30.85 -9.56 17.12
CA ASP A 216 -31.14 -10.66 16.20
C ASP A 216 -32.50 -10.46 15.53
N ASP A 217 -32.58 -10.79 14.23
CA ASP A 217 -33.80 -10.77 13.41
C ASP A 217 -34.60 -9.45 13.45
N THR A 218 -33.95 -8.34 13.80
CA THR A 218 -34.56 -7.02 13.93
C THR A 218 -33.95 -6.05 12.94
N LYS A 219 -34.80 -5.28 12.25
CA LYS A 219 -34.38 -4.18 11.37
C LYS A 219 -34.25 -2.90 12.20
N GLU A 220 -33.02 -2.49 12.46
CA GLU A 220 -32.70 -1.25 13.18
C GLU A 220 -32.37 -0.13 12.19
N TYR A 221 -32.93 1.07 12.39
CA TYR A 221 -32.65 2.22 11.53
C TYR A 221 -31.67 3.17 12.20
N HIS A 222 -30.67 3.62 11.45
CA HIS A 222 -29.66 4.54 11.92
C HIS A 222 -29.43 5.66 10.92
N ILE A 223 -28.99 6.82 11.41
CA ILE A 223 -28.50 7.90 10.55
C ILE A 223 -27.04 8.13 10.86
N VAL A 224 -26.18 8.03 9.85
CA VAL A 224 -24.82 8.58 9.94
C VAL A 224 -24.91 10.07 9.64
N TYR A 225 -24.65 10.90 10.66
CA TYR A 225 -24.55 12.34 10.51
C TYR A 225 -23.07 12.74 10.50
N ASP A 226 -22.54 13.07 9.32
CA ASP A 226 -21.15 13.45 9.12
C ASP A 226 -21.02 14.95 8.81
N MET A 227 -20.43 15.69 9.74
CA MET A 227 -20.04 17.08 9.53
C MET A 227 -18.52 17.21 9.47
N GLY A 228 -17.99 17.09 8.26
CA GLY A 228 -16.56 17.24 7.97
C GLY A 228 -16.14 18.70 7.81
N ALA A 229 -14.99 18.90 7.16
CA ALA A 229 -14.50 20.23 6.85
C ALA A 229 -15.18 20.88 5.63
N GLY A 230 -15.49 20.09 4.59
CA GLY A 230 -16.03 20.61 3.34
C GLY A 230 -17.55 20.58 3.21
N SER A 231 -18.23 19.70 3.95
CA SER A 231 -19.67 19.42 3.75
C SER A 231 -20.30 18.78 4.98
N THR A 232 -21.63 18.83 5.05
CA THR A 232 -22.48 18.16 6.04
C THR A 232 -23.36 17.13 5.34
N LYS A 233 -23.44 15.91 5.86
CA LYS A 233 -24.19 14.80 5.25
C LYS A 233 -24.99 14.03 6.29
N ALA A 234 -26.12 13.49 5.85
CA ALA A 234 -26.91 12.51 6.57
C ALA A 234 -27.18 11.31 5.65
N THR A 235 -26.73 10.13 6.05
CA THR A 235 -26.98 8.87 5.35
C THR A 235 -27.85 7.99 6.22
N LEU A 236 -29.08 7.71 5.79
CA LEU A 236 -30.01 6.83 6.52
C LEU A 236 -29.79 5.39 6.07
N VAL A 237 -29.49 4.53 7.03
CA VAL A 237 -29.21 3.12 6.83
C VAL A 237 -30.06 2.26 7.75
N SER A 238 -30.28 1.01 7.36
CA SER A 238 -30.76 0.00 8.28
C SER A 238 -29.79 -1.14 8.42
N PHE A 239 -29.65 -1.66 9.64
CA PHE A 239 -28.91 -2.89 9.91
C PHE A 239 -29.88 -4.02 10.21
N THR A 240 -29.56 -5.21 9.71
CA THR A 240 -30.30 -6.44 10.03
C THR A 240 -29.31 -7.57 10.16
N LYS A 241 -29.23 -8.14 11.37
CA LYS A 241 -28.47 -9.36 11.63
C LYS A 241 -29.34 -10.54 11.23
N LEU A 242 -28.99 -11.21 10.13
CA LEU A 242 -29.69 -12.40 9.64
C LEU A 242 -29.01 -13.67 10.19
N ASN A 243 -29.61 -14.82 9.92
CA ASN A 243 -29.15 -16.17 10.24
C ASN A 243 -27.73 -16.50 9.71
N ASP A 244 -27.13 -17.60 10.21
CA ASP A 244 -25.72 -18.02 10.08
C ASP A 244 -25.05 -17.92 8.68
N SER A 245 -25.82 -17.82 7.59
CA SER A 245 -25.30 -17.74 6.22
C SER A 245 -24.92 -16.33 5.75
N VAL A 246 -25.56 -15.26 6.25
CA VAL A 246 -25.16 -13.85 6.00
C VAL A 246 -25.39 -13.05 7.29
N PRO A 247 -24.39 -12.93 8.17
CA PRO A 247 -24.63 -12.45 9.53
C PRO A 247 -24.99 -10.96 9.63
N LEU A 248 -24.87 -10.16 8.57
CA LEU A 248 -25.14 -8.73 8.62
C LEU A 248 -25.56 -8.19 7.25
N SER A 249 -26.70 -7.51 7.19
CA SER A 249 -27.16 -6.73 6.05
C SER A 249 -27.18 -5.24 6.40
N ILE A 250 -26.64 -4.41 5.51
CA ILE A 250 -26.62 -2.95 5.59
C ILE A 250 -27.33 -2.41 4.35
N GLU A 251 -28.48 -1.76 4.52
CA GLU A 251 -29.24 -1.19 3.41
C GLU A 251 -29.33 0.32 3.56
N VAL A 252 -29.02 1.06 2.49
CA VAL A 252 -29.20 2.51 2.45
C VAL A 252 -30.62 2.85 2.02
N HIS A 253 -31.24 3.82 2.69
CA HIS A 253 -32.60 4.29 2.42
C HIS A 253 -32.67 5.74 1.91
N GLY A 254 -31.62 6.53 2.12
CA GLY A 254 -31.60 7.92 1.64
C GLY A 254 -30.31 8.66 1.94
N TYR A 255 -30.12 9.77 1.23
CA TYR A 255 -29.00 10.69 1.41
C TYR A 255 -29.52 12.13 1.42
N ALA A 256 -29.00 12.92 2.33
CA ALA A 256 -29.17 14.38 2.31
C ALA A 256 -27.86 15.05 2.69
N PHE A 257 -27.62 16.25 2.16
CA PHE A 257 -26.33 16.91 2.31
C PHE A 257 -26.41 18.42 2.07
N ASP A 258 -25.44 19.12 2.63
CA ASP A 258 -25.07 20.50 2.32
C ASP A 258 -23.59 20.51 1.91
N GLU A 259 -23.31 20.79 0.64
CA GLU A 259 -21.96 20.81 0.07
C GLU A 259 -21.14 22.05 0.47
N THR A 260 -21.76 23.00 1.18
CA THR A 260 -21.19 24.32 1.50
C THR A 260 -20.97 24.53 2.99
N LEU A 261 -21.65 23.75 3.83
CA LEU A 261 -21.58 23.83 5.28
C LEU A 261 -20.60 22.80 5.84
N GLY A 262 -19.57 23.25 6.55
CA GLY A 262 -18.59 22.40 7.20
C GLY A 262 -17.57 23.19 8.01
N GLY A 263 -16.54 22.51 8.51
CA GLY A 263 -15.47 23.12 9.31
C GLY A 263 -14.72 24.25 8.60
N GLY A 264 -14.55 24.19 7.27
CA GLY A 264 -13.93 25.25 6.48
C GLY A 264 -14.81 26.50 6.36
N TYR A 265 -16.14 26.34 6.34
CA TYR A 265 -17.07 27.47 6.45
C TYR A 265 -16.90 28.18 7.80
N PHE A 266 -16.81 27.42 8.90
CA PHE A 266 -16.53 28.00 10.21
C PHE A 266 -15.19 28.72 10.28
N THR A 267 -14.15 28.17 9.63
CA THR A 267 -12.85 28.85 9.52
C THR A 267 -12.95 30.16 8.77
N ASN A 268 -13.70 30.21 7.66
CA ASN A 268 -13.96 31.46 6.93
C ASN A 268 -14.64 32.52 7.82
N VAL A 269 -15.62 32.11 8.63
CA VAL A 269 -16.32 33.01 9.56
C VAL A 269 -15.35 33.58 10.60
N VAL A 270 -14.54 32.72 11.23
CA VAL A 270 -13.56 33.17 12.23
C VAL A 270 -12.50 34.07 11.58
N ALA A 271 -12.06 33.77 10.36
CA ALA A 271 -11.16 34.62 9.60
C ALA A 271 -11.77 36.00 9.33
N GLU A 272 -13.06 36.05 8.97
CA GLU A 272 -13.77 37.30 8.74
C GLU A 272 -13.94 38.13 10.02
N LEU A 273 -14.20 37.49 11.16
CA LEU A 273 -14.23 38.16 12.47
C LEU A 273 -12.87 38.77 12.84
N ILE A 274 -11.78 38.02 12.65
CA ILE A 274 -10.41 38.50 12.91
C ILE A 274 -10.08 39.66 11.95
N ARG A 275 -10.39 39.52 10.65
CA ARG A 275 -10.18 40.56 9.63
C ARG A 275 -10.95 41.83 9.94
N SER A 276 -12.23 41.71 10.29
CA SER A 276 -13.10 42.82 10.65
C SER A 276 -12.56 43.59 11.86
N LYS A 277 -12.08 42.89 12.89
CA LYS A 277 -11.43 43.51 14.06
C LYS A 277 -10.12 44.21 13.70
N PHE A 278 -9.30 43.59 12.85
CA PHE A 278 -8.06 44.20 12.36
C PHE A 278 -8.33 45.51 11.61
N LEU A 279 -9.21 45.49 10.61
CA LEU A 279 -9.54 46.68 9.81
C LEU A 279 -10.23 47.78 10.62
N LYS A 280 -11.02 47.41 11.64
CA LYS A 280 -11.62 48.38 12.57
C LYS A 280 -10.56 49.12 13.39
N ASN A 281 -9.51 48.41 13.82
CA ASN A 281 -8.39 48.98 14.59
C ASN A 281 -7.40 49.75 13.69
N HIS A 282 -7.33 49.42 12.40
CA HIS A 282 -6.41 50.01 11.43
C HIS A 282 -7.16 50.58 10.22
N LYS A 283 -7.97 51.61 10.45
CA LYS A 283 -8.88 52.21 9.44
C LYS A 283 -8.20 52.76 8.18
N GLN A 284 -6.89 52.99 8.23
CA GLN A 284 -6.08 53.41 7.09
C GLN A 284 -5.85 52.29 6.07
N ILE A 285 -5.95 51.03 6.50
CA ILE A 285 -5.76 49.86 5.64
C ILE A 285 -7.08 49.58 4.93
N ARG A 286 -7.05 49.62 3.60
CA ARG A 286 -8.23 49.27 2.82
C ARG A 286 -8.42 47.76 2.76
N SER A 287 -9.68 47.32 2.82
CA SER A 287 -10.06 45.89 2.75
C SER A 287 -9.51 45.19 1.50
N ASP A 288 -9.57 45.85 0.34
CA ASP A 288 -9.08 45.30 -0.94
C ASP A 288 -7.55 45.14 -0.94
N LYS A 289 -6.83 46.08 -0.32
CA LYS A 289 -5.36 46.01 -0.19
C LYS A 289 -4.92 44.92 0.78
N PHE A 290 -5.66 44.70 1.87
CA PHE A 290 -5.42 43.56 2.75
C PHE A 290 -5.67 42.24 2.03
N GLN A 291 -6.80 42.12 1.32
CA GLN A 291 -7.16 40.90 0.59
C GLN A 291 -6.17 40.56 -0.53
N ALA A 292 -5.56 41.58 -1.16
CA ALA A 292 -4.52 41.39 -2.17
C ALA A 292 -3.16 40.95 -1.58
N ASN A 293 -2.93 41.07 -0.27
CA ASN A 293 -1.72 40.58 0.37
C ASN A 293 -1.88 39.11 0.74
N GLU A 294 -1.36 38.25 -0.12
CA GLU A 294 -1.53 36.80 -0.02
C GLU A 294 -0.97 36.22 1.28
N ARG A 295 0.18 36.72 1.74
CA ARG A 295 0.81 36.29 3.00
C ARG A 295 -0.03 36.68 4.20
N SER A 296 -0.58 37.89 4.22
CA SER A 296 -1.49 38.35 5.27
C SER A 296 -2.73 37.48 5.36
N VAL A 297 -3.36 37.17 4.21
CA VAL A 297 -4.54 36.32 4.14
C VAL A 297 -4.22 34.89 4.58
N ALA A 298 -3.08 34.32 4.15
CA ALA A 298 -2.67 32.99 4.59
C ALA A 298 -2.40 32.90 6.11
N LYS A 299 -1.71 33.89 6.69
CA LYS A 299 -1.52 34.00 8.15
C LYS A 299 -2.84 34.12 8.90
N LEU A 300 -3.77 34.92 8.38
CA LEU A 300 -5.12 35.10 8.93
C LEU A 300 -5.87 33.77 8.99
N PHE A 301 -5.89 33.02 7.88
CA PHE A 301 -6.58 31.73 7.81
C PHE A 301 -5.97 30.67 8.74
N GLN A 302 -4.64 30.62 8.85
CA GLN A 302 -3.98 29.73 9.80
C GLN A 302 -4.36 30.06 11.25
N ALA A 303 -4.41 31.35 11.59
CA ALA A 303 -4.82 31.80 12.92
C ALA A 303 -6.30 31.52 13.20
N ALA A 304 -7.17 31.69 12.19
CA ALA A 304 -8.58 31.40 12.28
C ALA A 304 -8.86 29.91 12.53
N GLU A 305 -8.14 29.02 11.86
CA GLU A 305 -8.27 27.56 12.08
C GLU A 305 -7.92 27.20 13.53
N LYS A 306 -6.80 27.72 14.03
CA LYS A 306 -6.39 27.51 15.44
C LYS A 306 -7.43 28.06 16.41
N ALA A 307 -7.95 29.26 16.17
CA ALA A 307 -8.97 29.89 17.00
C ALA A 307 -10.28 29.08 17.02
N LYS A 308 -10.74 28.59 15.86
CA LYS A 308 -11.91 27.71 15.75
C LYS A 308 -11.77 26.45 16.61
N LEU A 309 -10.60 25.80 16.56
CA LEU A 309 -10.32 24.62 17.38
C LEU A 309 -10.34 24.95 18.88
N VAL A 310 -9.75 26.07 19.30
CA VAL A 310 -9.78 26.52 20.70
C VAL A 310 -11.20 26.83 21.16
N LEU A 311 -12.02 27.48 20.33
CA LEU A 311 -13.43 27.81 20.61
C LEU A 311 -14.34 26.58 20.79
N SER A 312 -13.90 25.42 20.26
CA SER A 312 -14.60 24.16 20.44
C SER A 312 -14.48 23.60 21.86
N ALA A 313 -13.45 24.03 22.62
CA ALA A 313 -13.26 23.65 24.03
C ALA A 313 -13.47 24.84 24.99
N ASN A 314 -13.18 26.07 24.56
CA ASN A 314 -13.16 27.28 25.40
C ASN A 314 -14.16 28.33 24.91
N ASN A 315 -14.64 29.19 25.81
CA ASN A 315 -15.59 30.25 25.46
C ASN A 315 -14.97 31.40 24.66
N GLU A 316 -13.63 31.53 24.69
CA GLU A 316 -12.89 32.53 23.92
C GLU A 316 -11.54 31.97 23.45
N ALA A 317 -11.00 32.56 22.39
CA ALA A 317 -9.69 32.27 21.84
C ALA A 317 -8.89 33.57 21.70
N HIS A 318 -7.69 33.59 22.30
CA HIS A 318 -6.73 34.66 22.08
C HIS A 318 -5.96 34.42 20.79
N VAL A 319 -6.02 35.38 19.87
CA VAL A 319 -5.37 35.34 18.57
C VAL A 319 -4.22 36.34 18.59
N SER A 320 -3.03 35.86 18.27
CA SER A 320 -1.82 36.68 18.08
C SER A 320 -1.20 36.33 16.74
N ILE A 321 -1.03 37.31 15.86
CA ILE A 321 -0.44 37.15 14.54
C ILE A 321 0.67 38.19 14.39
N GLU A 322 1.90 37.71 14.26
CA GLU A 322 3.08 38.54 14.06
C GLU A 322 3.17 39.01 12.61
N SER A 323 3.47 40.30 12.45
CA SER A 323 3.59 41.00 11.16
C SER A 323 2.46 40.59 10.21
N LEU A 324 1.21 40.73 10.66
CA LEU A 324 0.04 40.33 9.89
C LEU A 324 -0.02 41.10 8.57
N TYR A 325 0.23 42.42 8.60
CA TYR A 325 0.25 43.27 7.41
C TYR A 325 1.27 44.40 7.62
N GLU A 326 2.23 44.56 6.70
CA GLU A 326 3.25 45.64 6.75
C GLU A 326 3.87 45.82 8.15
N ASP A 327 4.39 44.73 8.71
CA ASP A 327 5.04 44.67 10.04
C ASP A 327 4.14 45.03 11.24
N ILE A 328 2.83 45.12 11.04
CA ILE A 328 1.86 45.31 12.12
C ILE A 328 1.55 43.97 12.77
N ASP A 329 1.95 43.82 14.03
CA ASP A 329 1.48 42.74 14.88
C ASP A 329 0.02 42.94 15.26
N PHE A 330 -0.77 41.87 15.22
CA PHE A 330 -2.18 41.92 15.58
C PHE A 330 -2.51 40.95 16.71
N LYS A 331 -3.11 41.49 17.77
CA LYS A 331 -3.62 40.71 18.91
C LYS A 331 -5.09 41.03 19.11
N THR A 332 -5.91 39.99 19.22
CA THR A 332 -7.35 40.12 19.49
C THR A 332 -7.84 38.92 20.28
N LYS A 333 -9.04 39.02 20.86
CA LYS A 333 -9.81 37.85 21.28
C LYS A 333 -11.01 37.65 20.37
N ILE A 334 -11.39 36.40 20.16
CA ILE A 334 -12.65 36.00 19.52
C ILE A 334 -13.44 35.21 20.56
N THR A 335 -14.71 35.54 20.78
CA THR A 335 -15.57 34.77 21.69
C THR A 335 -16.45 33.80 20.91
N ARG A 336 -16.93 32.75 21.58
CA ARG A 336 -17.88 31.79 20.99
C ARG A 336 -19.22 32.47 20.66
N GLU A 337 -19.65 33.42 21.49
CA GLU A 337 -20.85 34.24 21.25
C GLU A 337 -20.73 35.02 19.93
N GLU A 338 -19.63 35.75 19.71
CA GLU A 338 -19.40 36.47 18.44
C GLU A 338 -19.42 35.53 17.22
N PHE A 339 -18.88 34.33 17.38
CA PHE A 339 -18.88 33.32 16.33
C PHE A 339 -20.29 32.78 16.04
N GLU A 340 -21.05 32.43 17.08
CA GLU A 340 -22.42 31.92 16.98
C GLU A 340 -23.37 32.97 16.41
N ASP A 341 -23.26 34.23 16.84
CA ASP A 341 -24.05 35.34 16.33
C ASP A 341 -23.84 35.54 14.82
N PHE A 342 -22.58 35.45 14.37
CA PHE A 342 -22.23 35.62 12.95
C PHE A 342 -22.85 34.55 12.05
N ILE A 343 -23.07 33.33 12.57
CA ILE A 343 -23.63 32.21 11.79
C ILE A 343 -25.10 31.94 12.09
N SER A 344 -25.77 32.81 12.84
CA SER A 344 -27.16 32.62 13.29
C SER A 344 -28.11 32.26 12.16
N ASP A 345 -27.98 32.89 10.99
CA ASP A 345 -28.78 32.60 9.79
C ASP A 345 -28.51 31.21 9.19
N SER A 346 -27.33 30.64 9.41
CA SER A 346 -26.91 29.32 8.91
C SER A 346 -27.24 28.17 9.86
N ILE A 347 -27.63 28.47 11.11
CA ILE A 347 -27.95 27.46 12.14
C ILE A 347 -29.02 26.46 11.67
N PRO A 348 -30.13 26.87 11.02
CA PRO A 348 -31.15 25.91 10.56
C PRO A 348 -30.59 24.83 9.63
N SER A 349 -29.59 25.17 8.80
CA SER A 349 -28.93 24.27 7.85
C SER A 349 -28.20 23.11 8.52
N ILE A 350 -27.83 23.22 9.81
CA ILE A 350 -27.21 22.13 10.57
C ILE A 350 -28.17 20.94 10.69
N THR A 351 -29.45 21.20 10.96
CA THR A 351 -30.45 20.12 11.12
C THR A 351 -31.10 19.71 9.81
N GLN A 352 -30.86 20.45 8.73
CA GLN A 352 -31.58 20.29 7.47
C GLN A 352 -31.32 18.93 6.81
N PRO A 353 -30.06 18.42 6.72
CA PRO A 353 -29.81 17.07 6.20
C PRO A 353 -30.57 15.96 6.94
N LEU A 354 -30.74 16.07 8.27
CA LEU A 354 -31.52 15.09 9.04
C LEU A 354 -33.00 15.12 8.66
N LYS A 355 -33.57 16.32 8.54
CA LYS A 355 -34.99 16.49 8.14
C LYS A 355 -35.23 15.94 6.73
N ASP A 356 -34.33 16.25 5.81
CA ASP A 356 -34.47 15.85 4.42
C ASP A 356 -34.34 14.35 4.23
N VAL A 357 -33.37 13.70 4.89
CA VAL A 357 -33.19 12.25 4.75
C VAL A 357 -34.34 11.46 5.38
N LEU A 358 -34.86 11.92 6.52
CA LEU A 358 -36.05 11.33 7.16
C LEU A 358 -37.28 11.47 6.26
N LYS A 359 -37.47 12.66 5.67
CA LYS A 359 -38.57 12.92 4.73
C LYS A 359 -38.47 12.03 3.48
N GLN A 360 -37.27 11.87 2.91
CA GLN A 360 -37.05 10.99 1.75
C GLN A 360 -37.40 9.53 2.07
N ALA A 361 -37.04 9.05 3.27
CA ALA A 361 -37.32 7.68 3.69
C ALA A 361 -38.77 7.47 4.19
N GLY A 362 -39.56 8.54 4.36
CA GLY A 362 -40.88 8.45 4.97
C GLY A 362 -40.85 8.04 6.46
N LEU A 363 -39.74 8.33 7.15
CA LEU A 363 -39.50 7.98 8.55
C LEU A 363 -39.47 9.23 9.43
N SER A 364 -39.63 9.03 10.73
CA SER A 364 -39.47 10.06 11.75
C SER A 364 -38.26 9.78 12.63
N ILE A 365 -37.83 10.79 13.41
CA ILE A 365 -36.73 10.61 14.37
C ILE A 365 -37.01 9.51 15.40
N LYS A 366 -38.29 9.22 15.69
CA LYS A 366 -38.71 8.20 16.65
C LYS A 366 -38.51 6.78 16.15
N ASP A 367 -38.38 6.61 14.84
CA ASP A 367 -38.13 5.31 14.21
C ASP A 367 -36.63 4.94 14.23
N MET A 368 -35.77 5.88 14.63
CA MET A 368 -34.33 5.69 14.66
C MET A 368 -33.91 4.98 15.94
N THR A 369 -33.07 3.96 15.78
CA THR A 369 -32.33 3.33 16.87
C THR A 369 -31.18 4.23 17.34
N SER A 370 -30.43 4.82 16.41
CA SER A 370 -29.41 5.82 16.77
C SER A 370 -29.03 6.77 15.63
N VAL A 371 -28.47 7.91 16.00
CA VAL A 371 -27.78 8.85 15.10
C VAL A 371 -26.29 8.81 15.43
N ILE A 372 -25.49 8.34 14.49
CA ILE A 372 -24.06 8.12 14.62
C ILE A 372 -23.34 9.41 14.21
N TYR A 373 -22.58 10.00 15.12
CA TYR A 373 -21.80 11.20 14.82
C TYR A 373 -20.48 10.86 14.14
N ALA A 374 -20.19 11.55 13.05
CA ALA A 374 -18.93 11.49 12.33
C ALA A 374 -18.46 12.88 11.89
N GLY A 375 -17.16 12.99 11.57
CA GLY A 375 -16.58 14.25 11.10
C GLY A 375 -16.24 15.23 12.23
N GLY A 376 -15.16 15.98 12.05
CA GLY A 376 -14.58 16.79 13.13
C GLY A 376 -15.46 17.96 13.60
N SER A 377 -16.34 18.47 12.75
CA SER A 377 -17.18 19.62 13.07
C SER A 377 -18.38 19.27 13.95
N THR A 378 -18.71 17.98 14.11
CA THR A 378 -19.70 17.52 15.10
C THR A 378 -19.22 17.68 16.55
N ARG A 379 -17.92 17.98 16.76
CA ARG A 379 -17.36 18.29 18.09
C ARG A 379 -17.60 19.74 18.51
N VAL A 380 -18.07 20.59 17.60
CA VAL A 380 -18.29 22.01 17.89
C VAL A 380 -19.52 22.16 18.81
N PRO A 381 -19.40 22.81 19.99
CA PRO A 381 -20.46 22.80 21.01
C PRO A 381 -21.83 23.28 20.53
N PHE A 382 -21.90 24.36 19.74
CA PHE A 382 -23.20 24.84 19.25
C PHE A 382 -23.81 23.88 18.21
N VAL A 383 -23.01 23.21 17.39
CA VAL A 383 -23.49 22.17 16.47
C VAL A 383 -24.13 21.04 17.28
N GLN A 384 -23.45 20.56 18.34
CA GLN A 384 -23.99 19.54 19.22
C GLN A 384 -25.31 19.96 19.87
N ARG A 385 -25.40 21.19 20.40
CA ARG A 385 -26.65 21.69 21.00
C ARG A 385 -27.82 21.67 20.03
N HIS A 386 -27.62 22.12 18.79
CA HIS A 386 -28.69 22.15 17.78
C HIS A 386 -29.09 20.75 17.31
N LEU A 387 -28.11 19.85 17.16
CA LEU A 387 -28.39 18.45 16.83
C LEU A 387 -29.12 17.74 17.97
N GLN A 388 -28.66 17.89 19.22
CA GLN A 388 -29.31 17.34 20.41
C GLN A 388 -30.74 17.86 20.58
N SER A 389 -30.97 19.15 20.32
CA SER A 389 -32.31 19.75 20.37
C SER A 389 -33.28 19.11 19.36
N PHE A 390 -32.78 18.60 18.23
CA PHE A 390 -33.60 17.97 17.20
C PHE A 390 -33.72 16.46 17.38
N ILE A 391 -32.63 15.79 17.74
CA ILE A 391 -32.51 14.33 17.81
C ILE A 391 -32.99 13.78 19.17
N GLY A 392 -32.66 14.47 20.26
CA GLY A 392 -32.67 13.91 21.62
C GLY A 392 -31.33 13.27 21.98
N GLU A 393 -30.92 13.38 23.25
CA GLU A 393 -29.60 12.90 23.70
C GLU A 393 -29.47 11.37 23.65
N ASP A 394 -30.55 10.65 23.97
CA ASP A 394 -30.57 9.18 24.07
C ASP A 394 -30.32 8.46 22.74
N LEU A 395 -30.61 9.11 21.61
CA LEU A 395 -30.41 8.51 20.29
C LEU A 395 -28.99 8.75 19.75
N ILE A 396 -28.19 9.62 20.35
CA ILE A 396 -26.87 9.97 19.80
C ILE A 396 -25.86 8.87 20.16
N SER A 397 -25.32 8.21 19.14
CA SER A 397 -24.26 7.22 19.32
C SER A 397 -22.88 7.82 19.04
N LYS A 398 -21.96 7.59 19.98
CA LYS A 398 -20.54 8.00 19.93
C LYS A 398 -19.58 6.80 20.08
N THR A 399 -20.05 5.58 19.79
CA THR A 399 -19.28 4.35 20.01
C THR A 399 -18.11 4.15 19.05
N ILE A 400 -18.08 4.89 17.93
CA ILE A 400 -17.02 4.83 16.93
C ILE A 400 -16.05 6.02 17.02
N ASN A 401 -14.82 5.84 16.55
CA ASN A 401 -13.90 6.95 16.34
C ASN A 401 -14.30 7.74 15.09
N ALA A 402 -14.90 8.92 15.30
CA ALA A 402 -15.37 9.80 14.23
C ALA A 402 -14.30 10.26 13.22
N ASP A 403 -13.00 10.19 13.56
CA ASP A 403 -11.92 10.50 12.61
C ASP A 403 -11.56 9.29 11.71
N GLU A 404 -11.70 8.05 12.20
CA GLU A 404 -11.15 6.85 11.54
C GLU A 404 -12.20 5.88 11.00
N ALA A 405 -13.47 6.01 11.42
CA ALA A 405 -14.52 5.09 11.02
C ALA A 405 -14.71 5.01 9.50
N ALA A 406 -14.61 6.15 8.79
CA ALA A 406 -14.71 6.20 7.33
C ALA A 406 -13.59 5.40 6.64
N VAL A 407 -12.34 5.53 7.09
CA VAL A 407 -11.23 4.82 6.44
C VAL A 407 -11.30 3.32 6.72
N PHE A 408 -11.56 2.90 7.95
CA PHE A 408 -11.71 1.47 8.27
C PHE A 408 -12.91 0.84 7.57
N GLY A 409 -14.03 1.57 7.52
CA GLY A 409 -15.21 1.14 6.79
C GLY A 409 -14.98 0.97 5.30
N ALA A 410 -14.27 1.91 4.67
CA ALA A 410 -13.90 1.85 3.27
C ALA A 410 -12.96 0.67 3.00
N THR A 411 -11.98 0.42 3.89
CA THR A 411 -11.11 -0.75 3.78
C THR A 411 -11.90 -2.06 3.91
N LEU A 412 -12.79 -2.18 4.91
CA LEU A 412 -13.65 -3.36 5.11
C LEU A 412 -14.53 -3.64 3.88
N ARG A 413 -15.16 -2.60 3.35
CA ARG A 413 -15.98 -2.68 2.13
C ARG A 413 -15.13 -3.04 0.90
N GLY A 414 -13.92 -2.51 0.79
CA GLY A 414 -12.96 -2.89 -0.25
C GLY A 414 -12.57 -4.36 -0.19
N VAL A 415 -12.29 -4.89 1.01
CA VAL A 415 -12.01 -6.32 1.23
C VAL A 415 -13.18 -7.18 0.77
N GLN A 416 -14.40 -6.82 1.16
CA GLN A 416 -15.62 -7.54 0.79
C GLN A 416 -15.84 -7.57 -0.74
N ILE A 417 -15.64 -6.45 -1.44
CA ILE A 417 -15.86 -6.36 -2.90
C ILE A 417 -14.76 -7.09 -3.67
N SER A 418 -13.50 -6.91 -3.28
CA SER A 418 -12.35 -7.46 -4.00
C SER A 418 -12.25 -8.99 -3.91
N LYS A 419 -12.75 -9.60 -2.81
CA LYS A 419 -12.64 -11.03 -2.51
C LYS A 419 -11.21 -11.57 -2.51
N VAL A 420 -10.23 -10.69 -2.33
CA VAL A 420 -8.79 -10.98 -2.44
C VAL A 420 -8.28 -11.87 -1.30
N PHE A 421 -8.92 -11.83 -0.12
CA PHE A 421 -8.75 -12.81 0.96
C PHE A 421 -10.04 -12.99 1.77
N ARG A 422 -10.16 -14.10 2.51
CA ARG A 422 -11.38 -14.43 3.29
C ARG A 422 -11.57 -13.42 4.43
N ALA A 423 -12.72 -12.75 4.43
CA ALA A 423 -13.19 -11.89 5.51
C ALA A 423 -14.58 -12.32 5.97
N LYS A 424 -15.04 -11.81 7.12
CA LYS A 424 -16.42 -12.02 7.59
C LYS A 424 -17.38 -11.47 6.52
N GLU A 425 -18.31 -12.30 6.07
CA GLU A 425 -19.29 -11.89 5.06
C GLU A 425 -20.35 -10.98 5.68
N PHE A 426 -20.71 -9.95 4.94
CA PHE A 426 -21.87 -9.08 5.18
C PHE A 426 -22.38 -8.63 3.82
N ASN A 427 -23.60 -8.11 3.75
CA ASN A 427 -24.19 -7.56 2.53
C ASN A 427 -24.38 -6.06 2.70
N VAL A 428 -24.06 -5.29 1.65
CA VAL A 428 -24.33 -3.84 1.62
C VAL A 428 -25.05 -3.49 0.34
N THR A 429 -26.22 -2.87 0.47
CA THR A 429 -27.03 -2.35 -0.63
C THR A 429 -26.94 -0.83 -0.65
N GLU A 430 -26.00 -0.32 -1.45
CA GLU A 430 -25.86 1.11 -1.73
C GLU A 430 -26.84 1.54 -2.82
N ARG A 431 -27.28 2.80 -2.76
CA ARG A 431 -28.27 3.37 -3.69
C ARG A 431 -27.78 4.69 -4.26
N SER A 432 -28.16 5.01 -5.49
CA SER A 432 -27.82 6.30 -6.09
C SER A 432 -28.69 7.43 -5.52
N PRO A 433 -28.12 8.56 -5.06
CA PRO A 433 -28.89 9.76 -4.73
C PRO A 433 -29.37 10.54 -5.97
N TYR A 434 -28.94 10.17 -7.18
CA TYR A 434 -29.35 10.81 -8.44
C TYR A 434 -30.11 9.84 -9.34
N GLU A 435 -31.04 10.40 -10.10
CA GLU A 435 -31.66 9.75 -11.25
C GLU A 435 -30.76 9.84 -12.49
N TYR A 436 -30.74 8.78 -13.27
CA TYR A 436 -30.13 8.72 -14.59
C TYR A 436 -31.19 8.39 -15.64
N SER A 437 -31.23 9.21 -16.68
CA SER A 437 -32.12 9.05 -17.82
C SER A 437 -31.31 9.11 -19.12
N VAL A 438 -31.95 8.67 -20.20
CA VAL A 438 -31.42 8.80 -21.56
C VAL A 438 -32.41 9.53 -22.42
N SER A 439 -31.95 10.48 -23.24
CA SER A 439 -32.75 11.14 -24.27
C SER A 439 -32.26 10.80 -25.67
N PHE A 440 -33.18 10.85 -26.64
CA PHE A 440 -32.92 10.54 -28.04
C PHE A 440 -33.11 11.77 -28.92
N ASP A 441 -32.87 11.63 -30.22
CA ASP A 441 -32.96 12.74 -31.19
C ASP A 441 -34.40 13.19 -31.49
N ASP A 442 -35.40 12.37 -31.13
CA ASP A 442 -36.82 12.73 -31.16
C ASP A 442 -37.27 13.46 -29.88
N ASP A 443 -36.32 13.87 -29.04
CA ASP A 443 -36.52 14.47 -27.71
C ASP A 443 -37.30 13.59 -26.71
N SER A 444 -37.53 12.30 -27.03
CA SER A 444 -38.06 11.36 -26.05
C SER A 444 -37.01 11.04 -24.98
N GLU A 445 -37.47 10.86 -23.74
CA GLU A 445 -36.63 10.60 -22.58
C GLU A 445 -37.12 9.37 -21.82
N VAL A 446 -36.18 8.52 -21.40
CA VAL A 446 -36.45 7.30 -20.63
C VAL A 446 -35.58 7.30 -19.39
N VAL A 447 -36.20 7.19 -18.21
CA VAL A 447 -35.48 6.98 -16.95
C VAL A 447 -34.95 5.55 -16.92
N ILE A 448 -33.62 5.39 -16.87
CA ILE A 448 -32.96 4.08 -16.84
C ILE A 448 -32.63 3.63 -15.40
N PHE A 449 -32.26 4.58 -14.53
CA PHE A 449 -32.01 4.33 -13.12
C PHE A 449 -32.64 5.45 -12.29
N PRO A 450 -33.85 5.25 -11.73
CA PRO A 450 -34.46 6.24 -10.86
C PRO A 450 -33.59 6.53 -9.62
N GLN A 451 -33.85 7.66 -8.97
CA GLN A 451 -33.26 7.94 -7.66
C GLN A 451 -33.54 6.77 -6.70
N GLY A 452 -32.50 6.26 -6.02
CA GLY A 452 -32.59 5.08 -5.17
C GLY A 452 -32.23 3.75 -5.84
N SER A 453 -31.91 3.74 -7.14
CA SER A 453 -31.40 2.53 -7.83
C SER A 453 -30.15 1.98 -7.16
N SER A 454 -30.10 0.66 -6.98
CA SER A 454 -28.99 -0.02 -6.32
C SER A 454 -27.76 -0.11 -7.22
N TYR A 455 -26.56 0.02 -6.64
CA TYR A 455 -25.33 -0.15 -7.42
C TYR A 455 -25.19 -1.60 -7.92
N GLY A 456 -24.62 -1.75 -9.12
CA GLY A 456 -24.50 -3.01 -9.84
C GLY A 456 -25.69 -3.39 -10.72
N GLN A 457 -26.77 -2.58 -10.73
CA GLN A 457 -27.92 -2.82 -11.60
C GLN A 457 -27.60 -2.62 -13.08
N GLU A 458 -28.23 -3.44 -13.92
CA GLU A 458 -28.20 -3.33 -15.39
C GLU A 458 -29.60 -2.96 -15.88
N PHE A 459 -29.67 -2.13 -16.92
CA PHE A 459 -30.91 -1.72 -17.56
C PHE A 459 -30.83 -1.95 -19.05
N THR A 460 -31.79 -2.70 -19.59
CA THR A 460 -31.88 -3.01 -21.01
C THR A 460 -33.02 -2.23 -21.64
N LEU A 461 -32.70 -1.46 -22.68
CA LEU A 461 -33.65 -0.63 -23.40
C LEU A 461 -33.73 -1.06 -24.87
N ASP A 462 -34.94 -1.37 -25.34
CA ASP A 462 -35.23 -1.52 -26.77
C ASP A 462 -35.31 -0.12 -27.40
N VAL A 463 -34.45 0.14 -28.38
CA VAL A 463 -34.30 1.42 -29.08
C VAL A 463 -34.63 1.28 -30.57
N THR A 464 -35.33 0.22 -30.96
CA THR A 464 -35.65 -0.08 -32.37
C THR A 464 -36.45 1.05 -33.03
N ASP A 465 -37.44 1.61 -32.32
CA ASP A 465 -38.27 2.72 -32.79
C ASP A 465 -37.55 4.07 -32.78
N LYS A 466 -36.37 4.16 -32.14
CA LYS A 466 -35.57 5.38 -32.00
C LYS A 466 -34.50 5.52 -33.08
N LEU A 467 -34.28 4.48 -33.88
CA LEU A 467 -33.27 4.50 -34.92
C LEU A 467 -33.62 5.48 -36.03
N SER A 468 -32.63 6.30 -36.39
CA SER A 468 -32.66 7.17 -37.56
C SER A 468 -31.30 7.16 -38.26
N ASP A 469 -31.19 7.83 -39.42
CA ASP A 469 -29.91 7.97 -40.14
C ASP A 469 -28.81 8.61 -39.28
N SER A 470 -29.20 9.43 -38.29
CA SER A 470 -28.32 10.00 -37.27
C SER A 470 -28.89 9.64 -35.89
N PHE A 471 -28.62 8.43 -35.40
CA PHE A 471 -29.04 7.99 -34.07
C PHE A 471 -28.03 8.40 -33.00
N GLY A 472 -28.48 9.03 -31.93
CA GLY A 472 -27.69 9.30 -30.74
C GLY A 472 -28.47 9.06 -29.45
N ILE A 473 -27.73 8.64 -28.41
CA ILE A 473 -28.28 8.47 -27.06
C ILE A 473 -27.55 9.43 -26.12
N ASP A 474 -28.26 10.41 -25.57
CA ASP A 474 -27.72 11.34 -24.58
C ASP A 474 -27.99 10.81 -23.18
N LEU A 475 -26.95 10.46 -22.43
CA LEU A 475 -27.05 10.16 -20.99
C LEU A 475 -27.16 11.46 -20.19
N ILE A 476 -28.12 11.48 -19.27
CA ILE A 476 -28.46 12.62 -18.41
C ILE A 476 -28.23 12.21 -16.95
N GLU A 477 -27.55 13.08 -16.19
CA GLU A 477 -27.41 13.01 -14.73
C GLU A 477 -27.87 14.34 -14.15
N ASP A 478 -28.81 14.31 -13.20
CA ASP A 478 -29.32 15.51 -12.52
C ASP A 478 -29.72 16.62 -13.52
N LEU A 479 -30.58 16.25 -14.48
CA LEU A 479 -31.14 17.12 -15.52
C LEU A 479 -30.09 17.72 -16.50
N LYS A 480 -28.85 17.22 -16.48
CA LYS A 480 -27.79 17.67 -17.40
C LYS A 480 -27.30 16.54 -18.27
N ARG A 481 -27.26 16.76 -19.58
CA ARG A 481 -26.63 15.84 -20.55
C ARG A 481 -25.13 15.79 -20.28
N ILE A 482 -24.60 14.59 -20.07
CA ILE A 482 -23.18 14.37 -19.72
C ILE A 482 -22.39 13.65 -20.82
N VAL A 483 -23.01 12.70 -21.53
CA VAL A 483 -22.38 11.92 -22.60
C VAL A 483 -23.38 11.66 -23.71
N ARG A 484 -22.99 11.86 -24.96
CA ARG A 484 -23.74 11.43 -26.14
C ARG A 484 -23.08 10.22 -26.77
N TYR A 485 -23.84 9.17 -27.04
CA TYR A 485 -23.39 7.94 -27.66
C TYR A 485 -23.86 7.88 -29.11
N GLU A 486 -22.92 7.87 -30.07
CA GLU A 486 -23.23 7.87 -31.51
C GLU A 486 -22.69 6.60 -32.17
N PRO A 487 -23.50 5.82 -32.92
CA PRO A 487 -22.99 4.69 -33.69
C PRO A 487 -21.95 5.10 -34.73
N VAL A 488 -21.04 4.18 -35.02
CA VAL A 488 -20.02 4.40 -36.06
C VAL A 488 -20.57 3.98 -37.42
N GLY A 489 -20.87 4.97 -38.27
CA GLY A 489 -21.40 4.77 -39.62
C GLY A 489 -22.90 5.08 -39.71
N LYS A 490 -23.45 5.07 -40.93
CA LYS A 490 -24.89 5.24 -41.12
C LYS A 490 -25.61 3.93 -40.80
N LEU A 491 -26.91 4.01 -40.53
CA LEU A 491 -27.73 2.82 -40.23
C LEU A 491 -27.63 1.74 -41.31
N ALA A 492 -27.64 2.13 -42.58
CA ALA A 492 -27.44 1.19 -43.70
C ALA A 492 -26.10 0.43 -43.61
N ASP A 493 -25.01 1.12 -43.30
CA ASP A 493 -23.68 0.51 -43.16
C ASP A 493 -23.62 -0.44 -41.95
N ILE A 494 -24.35 -0.12 -40.88
CA ILE A 494 -24.44 -0.95 -39.67
C ILE A 494 -25.20 -2.24 -39.98
N VAL A 495 -26.32 -2.12 -40.69
CA VAL A 495 -27.15 -3.26 -41.13
C VAL A 495 -26.37 -4.21 -42.02
N GLU A 496 -25.59 -3.70 -42.98
CA GLU A 496 -24.74 -4.54 -43.85
C GLU A 496 -23.63 -5.27 -43.10
N LYS A 497 -23.20 -4.75 -41.94
CA LYS A 497 -22.11 -5.31 -41.12
C LYS A 497 -22.60 -6.22 -39.99
N LEU A 498 -23.90 -6.53 -39.93
CA LEU A 498 -24.42 -7.45 -38.93
C LEU A 498 -23.80 -8.84 -39.11
N LYS A 499 -23.56 -9.54 -38.00
CA LYS A 499 -23.01 -10.90 -38.00
C LYS A 499 -24.00 -11.97 -38.47
N PHE A 500 -25.21 -11.58 -38.84
CA PHE A 500 -26.28 -12.45 -39.32
C PHE A 500 -27.04 -11.75 -40.44
N ASN A 501 -27.64 -12.53 -41.34
CA ASN A 501 -28.52 -11.94 -42.35
C ASN A 501 -29.89 -11.70 -41.74
N ILE A 502 -30.49 -10.57 -42.06
CA ILE A 502 -31.84 -10.23 -41.60
C ILE A 502 -32.86 -11.26 -42.11
N SER A 503 -32.63 -11.88 -43.26
CA SER A 503 -33.47 -12.96 -43.82
C SER A 503 -33.54 -14.21 -42.95
N ASP A 504 -32.56 -14.40 -42.08
CA ASP A 504 -32.47 -15.58 -41.20
C ASP A 504 -33.26 -15.36 -39.90
N CYS A 505 -33.75 -14.14 -39.67
CA CYS A 505 -34.55 -13.79 -38.52
C CYS A 505 -36.01 -14.21 -38.72
N ALA A 506 -36.56 -14.97 -37.77
CA ALA A 506 -37.98 -15.30 -37.66
C ALA A 506 -38.82 -14.10 -37.21
N ASP A 507 -38.23 -13.22 -36.40
CA ASP A 507 -38.83 -11.98 -35.89
C ASP A 507 -38.10 -10.73 -36.41
N GLU A 508 -38.70 -9.56 -36.21
CA GLU A 508 -38.05 -8.27 -36.52
C GLU A 508 -36.75 -8.09 -35.71
N VAL A 509 -35.74 -7.48 -36.35
CA VAL A 509 -34.46 -7.18 -35.70
C VAL A 509 -34.65 -6.07 -34.67
N LYS A 510 -34.40 -6.40 -33.40
CA LYS A 510 -34.43 -5.46 -32.28
C LYS A 510 -33.08 -4.86 -32.02
N TYR A 511 -33.05 -3.57 -31.72
CA TYR A 511 -31.84 -2.87 -31.33
C TYR A 511 -31.90 -2.57 -29.84
N VAL A 512 -30.92 -3.07 -29.11
CA VAL A 512 -30.93 -3.14 -27.66
C VAL A 512 -29.72 -2.43 -27.09
N ALA A 513 -29.97 -1.42 -26.27
CA ALA A 513 -28.98 -0.67 -25.50
C ALA A 513 -28.95 -1.19 -24.06
N ASN A 514 -27.78 -1.62 -23.59
CA ASN A 514 -27.59 -2.08 -22.21
C ASN A 514 -26.76 -1.05 -21.44
N PHE A 515 -27.31 -0.56 -20.33
CA PHE A 515 -26.67 0.36 -19.41
C PHE A 515 -26.33 -0.34 -18.11
N LYS A 516 -25.22 0.05 -17.48
CA LYS A 516 -24.79 -0.50 -16.19
C LYS A 516 -24.51 0.62 -15.20
N LEU A 517 -25.05 0.51 -14.00
CA LEU A 517 -24.68 1.33 -12.85
C LEU A 517 -23.58 0.61 -12.07
N SER A 518 -22.32 1.00 -12.23
CA SER A 518 -21.19 0.30 -11.60
C SER A 518 -21.12 0.48 -10.07
N GLN A 519 -20.28 -0.31 -9.40
CA GLN A 519 -20.01 -0.20 -7.95
C GLN A 519 -19.40 1.15 -7.54
N SER A 520 -18.77 1.88 -8.47
CA SER A 520 -18.25 3.23 -8.21
C SER A 520 -19.26 4.33 -8.58
N ARG A 521 -20.51 3.96 -8.89
CA ARG A 521 -21.58 4.84 -9.41
C ARG A 521 -21.17 5.59 -10.68
N ILE A 522 -20.63 4.84 -11.64
CA ILE A 522 -20.44 5.27 -13.01
C ILE A 522 -21.51 4.58 -13.86
N VAL A 523 -22.25 5.38 -14.65
CA VAL A 523 -23.23 4.93 -15.63
C VAL A 523 -22.65 5.05 -17.02
N GLU A 524 -22.62 3.94 -17.74
CA GLU A 524 -22.18 3.88 -19.12
C GLU A 524 -23.06 2.95 -19.96
N LEU A 525 -23.07 3.20 -21.28
CA LEU A 525 -23.62 2.28 -22.26
C LEU A 525 -22.63 1.13 -22.45
N GLU A 526 -22.91 -0.02 -21.84
CA GLU A 526 -22.06 -1.21 -21.89
C GLU A 526 -22.09 -1.84 -23.29
N SER A 527 -23.25 -1.85 -23.94
CA SER A 527 -23.36 -2.32 -25.32
C SER A 527 -24.58 -1.76 -26.04
N LEU A 528 -24.44 -1.58 -27.35
CA LEU A 528 -25.53 -1.47 -28.30
C LEU A 528 -25.46 -2.68 -29.23
N SER A 529 -26.57 -3.38 -29.43
CA SER A 529 -26.58 -4.61 -30.25
C SER A 529 -27.87 -4.79 -31.03
N ALA A 530 -27.77 -5.32 -32.23
CA ALA A 530 -28.91 -5.85 -32.98
C ALA A 530 -29.14 -7.32 -32.59
N GLN A 531 -30.38 -7.70 -32.34
CA GLN A 531 -30.78 -9.01 -31.85
C GLN A 531 -32.03 -9.48 -32.61
N CYS A 532 -32.07 -10.74 -33.00
CA CYS A 532 -33.27 -11.39 -33.53
C CYS A 532 -33.27 -12.88 -33.16
N THR A 533 -34.41 -13.55 -33.30
CA THR A 533 -34.55 -15.00 -33.17
C THR A 533 -34.45 -15.62 -34.55
N ALA A 534 -33.79 -16.76 -34.69
CA ALA A 534 -33.80 -17.56 -35.91
C ALA A 534 -34.53 -18.88 -35.64
N SER A 535 -35.50 -19.21 -36.49
CA SER A 535 -36.14 -20.53 -36.48
C SER A 535 -35.21 -21.54 -37.15
N MET A 536 -34.82 -22.60 -36.45
CA MET A 536 -34.02 -23.67 -37.06
C MET A 536 -34.76 -24.28 -38.26
N GLY A 537 -34.05 -24.41 -39.39
CA GLY A 537 -34.56 -25.12 -40.56
C GLY A 537 -34.73 -26.62 -40.28
N LEU A 538 -35.69 -27.25 -40.96
CA LEU A 538 -36.03 -28.69 -40.84
C LEU A 538 -34.79 -29.63 -40.94
N PHE A 539 -33.74 -29.19 -41.66
CA PHE A 539 -32.51 -29.94 -41.88
C PHE A 539 -31.57 -30.02 -40.67
N GLU A 540 -31.61 -29.06 -39.74
CA GLU A 540 -30.78 -29.09 -38.51
C GLU A 540 -31.45 -29.89 -37.39
N LYS A 541 -32.79 -29.90 -37.33
CA LYS A 541 -33.57 -30.81 -36.47
C LYS A 541 -33.30 -32.29 -36.78
N LEU A 542 -32.93 -32.63 -38.02
CA LEU A 542 -32.62 -34.00 -38.45
C LEU A 542 -31.20 -34.48 -38.08
N LYS A 543 -30.28 -33.59 -37.66
CA LYS A 543 -28.90 -33.95 -37.28
C LYS A 543 -28.73 -34.40 -35.80
N GLY A 544 -29.83 -34.53 -35.06
CA GLY A 544 -29.89 -35.33 -33.82
C GLY A 544 -28.95 -34.92 -32.68
N THR A 545 -28.49 -33.66 -32.63
CA THR A 545 -27.50 -33.22 -31.63
C THR A 545 -28.05 -32.27 -30.56
N PHE A 546 -29.31 -31.84 -30.66
CA PHE A 546 -29.93 -30.95 -29.69
C PHE A 546 -31.39 -31.33 -29.44
N ASP A 547 -31.73 -31.51 -28.17
CA ASP A 547 -33.02 -31.94 -27.67
C ASP A 547 -33.78 -30.73 -27.09
N SER A 548 -34.14 -29.74 -27.93
CA SER A 548 -35.07 -28.67 -27.53
C SER A 548 -35.64 -27.89 -28.74
N ASN A 549 -36.90 -27.47 -28.61
CA ASN A 549 -37.59 -26.50 -29.49
C ASN A 549 -37.14 -25.05 -29.20
N GLU A 550 -35.85 -24.82 -28.88
CA GLU A 550 -35.37 -23.48 -28.53
C GLU A 550 -34.99 -22.66 -29.77
N ASP A 551 -35.58 -21.48 -29.90
CA ASP A 551 -35.21 -20.49 -30.91
C ASP A 551 -33.78 -19.98 -30.66
N ILE A 552 -32.98 -19.87 -31.71
CA ILE A 552 -31.59 -19.43 -31.61
C ILE A 552 -31.57 -17.90 -31.58
N LYS A 553 -31.04 -17.31 -30.51
CA LYS A 553 -30.85 -15.85 -30.41
C LYS A 553 -29.60 -15.41 -31.18
N LEU A 554 -29.80 -14.73 -32.30
CA LEU A 554 -28.75 -14.08 -33.06
C LEU A 554 -28.44 -12.70 -32.44
N THR A 555 -27.16 -12.33 -32.35
CA THR A 555 -26.75 -11.04 -31.76
C THR A 555 -25.52 -10.48 -32.48
N SER A 556 -25.56 -9.20 -32.81
CA SER A 556 -24.46 -8.46 -33.41
C SER A 556 -24.22 -7.16 -32.67
N LYS A 557 -23.01 -6.94 -32.15
CA LYS A 557 -22.63 -5.70 -31.46
C LYS A 557 -22.46 -4.56 -32.47
N ILE A 558 -22.95 -3.38 -32.11
CA ILE A 558 -22.83 -2.15 -32.88
C ILE A 558 -21.75 -1.29 -32.22
N ALA A 559 -20.80 -0.81 -33.02
CA ALA A 559 -19.75 0.07 -32.53
C ALA A 559 -20.34 1.46 -32.24
N VAL A 560 -20.05 2.00 -31.05
CA VAL A 560 -20.55 3.29 -30.59
C VAL A 560 -19.38 4.13 -30.11
N LYS A 561 -19.42 5.43 -30.42
CA LYS A 561 -18.42 6.41 -30.00
C LYS A 561 -19.04 7.38 -28.99
N PRO A 562 -18.51 7.45 -27.75
CA PRO A 562 -18.95 8.45 -26.79
C PRO A 562 -18.38 9.83 -27.12
N LYS A 563 -19.24 10.84 -27.05
CA LYS A 563 -18.94 12.28 -27.11
C LYS A 563 -19.34 12.90 -25.78
N TYR A 564 -18.36 13.17 -24.95
CA TYR A 564 -18.58 13.77 -23.63
C TYR A 564 -18.94 15.26 -23.77
N LEU A 565 -20.01 15.67 -23.10
CA LEU A 565 -20.53 17.05 -23.11
C LEU A 565 -20.08 17.85 -21.89
N SER A 566 -19.76 17.15 -20.78
CA SER A 566 -19.23 17.73 -19.55
C SER A 566 -17.74 17.41 -19.39
N SER A 567 -17.39 16.47 -18.51
CA SER A 567 -16.02 15.98 -18.33
C SER A 567 -15.87 14.57 -18.88
N ARG A 568 -14.76 14.30 -19.56
CA ARG A 568 -14.42 12.97 -20.09
C ARG A 568 -13.37 12.27 -19.22
N PRO A 569 -13.22 10.94 -19.30
CA PRO A 569 -12.04 10.25 -18.81
C PRO A 569 -10.77 10.78 -19.50
N LEU A 570 -9.63 10.77 -18.80
CA LEU A 570 -8.36 11.11 -19.43
C LEU A 570 -8.03 10.14 -20.57
N GLY A 571 -7.54 10.68 -21.69
CA GLY A 571 -7.11 9.88 -22.83
C GLY A 571 -5.84 9.09 -22.52
N SER A 572 -5.66 7.93 -23.15
CA SER A 572 -4.52 7.03 -22.88
C SER A 572 -3.15 7.70 -23.08
N ALA A 573 -3.00 8.53 -24.13
CA ALA A 573 -1.77 9.29 -24.38
C ALA A 573 -1.47 10.26 -23.23
N THR A 574 -2.45 11.09 -22.85
CA THR A 574 -2.32 12.00 -21.70
C THR A 574 -1.99 11.25 -20.41
N LYS A 575 -2.62 10.09 -20.16
CA LYS A 575 -2.31 9.26 -18.99
C LYS A 575 -0.86 8.78 -19.01
N GLN A 576 -0.33 8.40 -20.16
CA GLN A 576 1.06 7.97 -20.30
C GLN A 576 2.03 9.12 -20.03
N ASP A 577 1.76 10.31 -20.57
CA ASP A 577 2.58 11.51 -20.36
C ASP A 577 2.62 11.90 -18.87
N LEU A 578 1.45 11.96 -18.21
CA LEU A 578 1.35 12.27 -16.79
C LEU A 578 2.00 11.20 -15.91
N LYS A 579 1.85 9.91 -16.25
CA LYS A 579 2.54 8.82 -15.53
C LYS A 579 4.06 8.94 -15.63
N LEU A 580 4.59 9.30 -16.80
CA LEU A 580 6.01 9.54 -17.00
C LEU A 580 6.49 10.75 -16.19
N HIS A 581 5.71 11.84 -16.17
CA HIS A 581 6.02 13.01 -15.36
C HIS A 581 6.05 12.69 -13.86
N LEU A 582 5.03 11.99 -13.35
CA LEU A 582 4.97 11.54 -11.95
C LEU A 582 6.14 10.62 -11.58
N LEU A 583 6.57 9.75 -12.49
CA LEU A 583 7.74 8.88 -12.29
C LEU A 583 9.03 9.70 -12.16
N ASN A 584 9.22 10.73 -13.00
CA ASN A 584 10.36 11.62 -12.92
C ASN A 584 10.38 12.38 -11.59
N LEU A 585 9.22 12.91 -11.15
CA LEU A 585 9.08 13.56 -9.85
C LEU A 585 9.39 12.61 -8.69
N ALA A 586 8.91 11.37 -8.75
CA ALA A 586 9.19 10.36 -7.73
C ALA A 586 10.69 9.99 -7.65
N ASN A 587 11.37 9.89 -8.80
CA ASN A 587 12.81 9.65 -8.85
C ASN A 587 13.60 10.82 -8.28
N ALA A 588 13.22 12.07 -8.60
CA ALA A 588 13.84 13.26 -8.06
C ALA A 588 13.65 13.37 -6.54
N ASP A 589 12.45 13.10 -6.03
CA ASP A 589 12.18 13.04 -4.58
C ASP A 589 13.03 11.98 -3.88
N LYS A 590 13.12 10.78 -4.47
CA LYS A 590 13.93 9.68 -3.93
C LYS A 590 15.41 10.03 -3.88
N GLN A 591 15.93 10.67 -4.92
CA GLN A 591 17.33 11.12 -4.97
C GLN A 591 17.60 12.15 -3.87
N ARG A 592 16.78 13.20 -3.77
CA ARG A 592 16.93 14.24 -2.73
C ARG A 592 16.86 13.65 -1.33
N LYS A 593 15.91 12.76 -1.07
CA LYS A 593 15.80 12.08 0.22
C LYS A 593 17.06 11.28 0.53
N SER A 594 17.60 10.53 -0.44
CA SER A 594 18.83 9.76 -0.25
C SER A 594 20.06 10.64 -0.04
N GLU A 595 20.13 11.82 -0.65
CA GLU A 595 21.20 12.80 -0.45
C GLU A 595 21.11 13.39 0.97
N ALA A 596 19.94 13.85 1.39
CA ALA A 596 19.69 14.39 2.73
C ALA A 596 19.98 13.34 3.84
N GLU A 597 19.54 12.09 3.69
CA GLU A 597 19.83 11.02 4.65
C GLU A 597 21.33 10.77 4.80
N LYS A 598 22.10 10.90 3.71
CA LYS A 598 23.56 10.70 3.75
C LYS A 598 24.29 11.89 4.37
N LEU A 599 23.80 13.10 4.14
CA LEU A 599 24.31 14.29 4.83
C LEU A 599 24.07 14.18 6.34
N ASN A 600 22.86 13.79 6.76
CA ASN A 600 22.55 13.58 8.17
C ASN A 600 23.42 12.47 8.81
N GLU A 601 23.71 11.39 8.08
CA GLU A 601 24.63 10.34 8.55
C GLU A 601 26.06 10.88 8.74
N LEU A 602 26.55 11.71 7.82
CA LEU A 602 27.85 12.37 7.94
C LEU A 602 27.88 13.33 9.12
N GLU A 603 26.86 14.18 9.27
CA GLU A 603 26.73 15.12 10.37
C GLU A 603 26.76 14.39 11.72
N ALA A 604 25.95 13.34 11.89
CA ALA A 604 25.92 12.55 13.11
C ALA A 604 27.28 11.88 13.40
N ALA A 605 27.95 11.36 12.37
CA ALA A 605 29.28 10.78 12.51
C ALA A 605 30.33 11.82 12.95
N LEU A 606 30.29 13.03 12.39
CA LEU A 606 31.19 14.13 12.74
C LEU A 606 31.01 14.57 14.19
N TYR A 607 29.77 14.80 14.64
CA TYR A 607 29.52 15.18 16.04
C TYR A 607 29.87 14.05 17.01
N SER A 608 29.59 12.80 16.65
CA SER A 608 29.99 11.65 17.46
C SER A 608 31.50 11.51 17.56
N ALA A 609 32.23 11.70 16.45
CA ALA A 609 33.68 11.67 16.43
C ALA A 609 34.29 12.82 17.24
N ARG A 610 33.78 14.05 17.07
CA ARG A 610 34.19 15.22 17.86
C ARG A 610 34.05 14.96 19.36
N SER A 611 32.88 14.49 19.79
CA SER A 611 32.63 14.19 21.21
C SER A 611 33.57 13.12 21.74
N TYR A 612 33.92 12.13 20.92
CA TYR A 612 34.80 11.03 21.30
C TYR A 612 36.26 11.48 21.40
N PHE A 613 36.77 12.27 20.46
CA PHE A 613 38.16 12.74 20.46
C PHE A 613 38.46 13.78 21.55
N THR A 614 37.44 14.39 22.12
CA THR A 614 37.56 15.32 23.25
C THR A 614 37.19 14.70 24.59
N ASP A 615 36.91 13.38 24.63
CA ASP A 615 36.62 12.68 25.86
C ASP A 615 37.89 12.54 26.70
N ASP A 616 37.80 12.83 28.00
CA ASP A 616 38.97 12.85 28.89
C ASP A 616 39.70 11.49 28.90
N ASP A 617 38.98 10.37 28.86
CA ASP A 617 39.59 9.03 28.85
C ASP A 617 40.39 8.79 27.55
N VAL A 618 39.93 9.36 26.43
CA VAL A 618 40.59 9.27 25.12
C VAL A 618 41.81 10.18 25.07
N VAL A 619 41.67 11.41 25.57
CA VAL A 619 42.75 12.41 25.63
C VAL A 619 43.90 11.95 26.52
N GLU A 620 43.61 11.27 27.63
CA GLU A 620 44.64 10.73 28.52
C GLU A 620 45.43 9.56 27.90
N GLN A 621 44.86 8.87 26.92
CA GLN A 621 45.40 7.61 26.39
C GLN A 621 46.06 7.73 25.02
N ILE A 622 45.81 8.81 24.26
CA ILE A 622 46.25 8.97 22.88
C ILE A 622 47.16 10.19 22.72
N GLU A 623 48.13 10.09 21.81
CA GLU A 623 49.06 11.18 21.53
C GLU A 623 48.34 12.44 21.03
N GLU A 624 48.74 13.59 21.58
CA GLU A 624 48.16 14.91 21.30
C GLU A 624 48.15 15.22 19.79
N ASP A 625 49.25 14.94 19.07
CA ASP A 625 49.35 15.16 17.62
C ASP A 625 48.30 14.37 16.80
N VAL A 626 47.96 13.15 17.24
CA VAL A 626 46.96 12.30 16.58
C VAL A 626 45.56 12.86 16.81
N LEU A 627 45.27 13.28 18.03
CA LEU A 627 43.99 13.91 18.39
C LEU A 627 43.82 15.27 17.72
N ASP A 628 44.87 16.08 17.63
CA ASP A 628 44.85 17.36 16.92
C ASP A 628 44.55 17.17 15.43
N HIS A 629 45.17 16.17 14.80
CA HIS A 629 44.87 15.84 13.41
C HIS A 629 43.41 15.39 13.21
N ALA A 630 42.92 14.52 14.09
CA ALA A 630 41.54 14.03 14.03
C ALA A 630 40.52 15.15 14.26
N ASN A 631 40.78 16.04 15.23
CA ASN A 631 39.94 17.21 15.51
C ASN A 631 39.96 18.21 14.36
N ALA A 632 41.12 18.46 13.74
CA ALA A 632 41.24 19.31 12.56
C ALA A 632 40.43 18.76 11.38
N LEU A 633 40.55 17.46 11.08
CA LEU A 633 39.76 16.82 10.03
C LEU A 633 38.25 16.95 10.27
N VAL A 634 37.79 16.69 11.50
CA VAL A 634 36.38 16.84 11.85
C VAL A 634 35.92 18.29 11.71
N SER A 635 36.74 19.26 12.12
CA SER A 635 36.45 20.69 11.95
C SER A 635 36.31 21.07 10.47
N ASP A 636 37.27 20.68 9.63
CA ASP A 636 37.25 20.96 8.19
C ASP A 636 36.02 20.35 7.50
N LEU A 637 35.61 19.16 7.94
CA LEU A 637 34.44 18.48 7.38
C LEU A 637 33.11 19.07 7.88
N LEU A 638 33.07 19.64 9.09
CA LEU A 638 31.93 20.42 9.57
C LEU A 638 31.81 21.74 8.80
N ASP A 639 32.92 22.44 8.57
CA ASP A 639 32.91 23.65 7.73
C ASP A 639 32.47 23.32 6.29
N TRP A 640 32.98 22.23 5.73
CA TRP A 640 32.50 21.74 4.43
C TRP A 640 30.99 21.43 4.45
N LEU A 641 30.49 20.83 5.53
CA LEU A 641 29.07 20.52 5.68
C LEU A 641 28.22 21.81 5.66
N ASP A 642 28.68 22.86 6.35
CA ASP A 642 27.92 24.11 6.49
C ASP A 642 27.95 24.99 5.22
N TYR A 643 29.04 24.96 4.45
CA TYR A 643 29.24 25.94 3.36
C TYR A 643 29.36 25.33 1.96
N GLU A 644 29.72 24.05 1.83
CA GLU A 644 30.06 23.43 0.54
C GLU A 644 29.26 22.15 0.23
N SER A 645 28.41 21.69 1.16
CA SER A 645 27.65 20.44 0.98
C SER A 645 26.46 20.58 0.02
N ASP A 646 26.01 21.80 -0.25
CA ASP A 646 24.90 22.09 -1.14
C ASP A 646 25.14 21.51 -2.55
N GLY A 647 24.29 20.55 -2.95
CA GLY A 647 24.40 19.86 -4.24
C GLY A 647 25.51 18.80 -4.32
N ALA A 648 26.13 18.42 -3.21
CA ALA A 648 27.14 17.38 -3.18
C ALA A 648 26.58 16.01 -3.58
N SER A 649 27.33 15.27 -4.40
CA SER A 649 26.92 13.93 -4.81
C SER A 649 26.97 12.92 -3.64
N ILE A 650 26.09 11.91 -3.66
CA ILE A 650 26.13 10.79 -2.69
C ILE A 650 27.52 10.14 -2.61
N LYS A 651 28.26 10.07 -3.73
CA LYS A 651 29.62 9.52 -3.75
C LYS A 651 30.58 10.37 -2.93
N THR A 652 30.50 11.70 -3.06
CA THR A 652 31.31 12.67 -2.31
C THR A 652 31.03 12.55 -0.82
N ILE A 653 29.76 12.55 -0.43
CA ILE A 653 29.32 12.45 0.98
C ILE A 653 29.81 11.14 1.61
N LYS A 654 29.69 10.02 0.89
CA LYS A 654 30.22 8.72 1.35
C LYS A 654 31.74 8.70 1.50
N GLY A 655 32.47 9.41 0.64
CA GLY A 655 33.93 9.56 0.77
C GLY A 655 34.30 10.18 2.10
N LYS A 656 33.72 11.36 2.39
CA LYS A 656 33.93 12.09 3.65
C LYS A 656 33.49 11.30 4.87
N LEU A 657 32.36 10.59 4.80
CA LEU A 657 31.91 9.72 5.88
C LEU A 657 32.92 8.60 6.18
N ASN A 658 33.53 8.02 5.15
CA ASN A 658 34.56 7.00 5.34
C ASN A 658 35.86 7.57 5.91
N GLU A 659 36.22 8.82 5.59
CA GLU A 659 37.38 9.50 6.19
C GLU A 659 37.20 9.63 7.72
N VAL A 660 36.03 10.08 8.17
CA VAL A 660 35.70 10.21 9.60
C VAL A 660 35.66 8.85 10.30
N LYS A 661 35.05 7.84 9.67
CA LYS A 661 35.01 6.49 10.23
C LYS A 661 36.41 5.90 10.37
N LYS A 662 37.26 6.09 9.37
CA LYS A 662 38.63 5.57 9.35
C LYS A 662 39.49 6.16 10.48
N ILE A 663 39.48 7.47 10.67
CA ILE A 663 40.29 8.10 11.75
C ILE A 663 39.77 7.69 13.13
N ARG A 664 38.46 7.53 13.28
CA ARG A 664 37.86 7.05 14.52
C ARG A 664 38.23 5.60 14.83
N ASP A 665 38.10 4.71 13.84
CA ASP A 665 38.46 3.30 13.97
C ASP A 665 39.96 3.13 14.32
N GLU A 666 40.82 4.01 13.79
CA GLU A 666 42.25 4.04 14.13
C GLU A 666 42.48 4.37 15.61
N ILE A 667 41.83 5.41 16.14
CA ILE A 667 41.93 5.81 17.55
C ILE A 667 41.32 4.75 18.48
N GLU A 668 40.12 4.25 18.17
CA GLU A 668 39.49 3.16 18.93
C GLU A 668 40.38 1.92 18.96
N GLY A 669 41.07 1.62 17.85
CA GLY A 669 42.05 0.54 17.74
C GLY A 669 43.26 0.73 18.65
N GLU A 670 43.83 1.93 18.73
CA GLU A 670 44.95 2.22 19.63
C GLU A 670 44.55 2.11 21.12
N ILE A 671 43.38 2.65 21.51
CA ILE A 671 42.86 2.52 22.88
C ILE A 671 42.59 1.05 23.23
N ALA A 672 42.02 0.29 22.29
CA ALA A 672 41.77 -1.13 22.50
C ALA A 672 43.07 -1.89 22.83
N LYS A 673 44.20 -1.55 22.19
CA LYS A 673 45.52 -2.13 22.52
C LYS A 673 45.99 -1.79 23.94
N LEU A 674 45.70 -0.58 24.42
CA LEU A 674 46.07 -0.14 25.77
C LEU A 674 45.26 -0.86 26.86
N SER A 675 44.02 -1.22 26.57
CA SER A 675 43.10 -1.87 27.52
C SER A 675 43.19 -3.41 27.55
N VAL A 676 44.07 -4.03 26.75
CA VAL A 676 44.20 -5.50 26.71
C VAL A 676 44.70 -6.06 28.06
N PRO A 677 43.99 -7.00 28.69
CA PRO A 677 44.48 -7.73 29.85
C PRO A 677 45.61 -8.68 29.43
N LEU A 678 46.77 -8.54 30.08
CA LEU A 678 48.01 -9.27 29.74
C LEU A 678 48.51 -10.14 30.90
N ASP A 679 47.60 -10.61 31.74
CA ASP A 679 47.92 -11.54 32.82
C ASP A 679 48.04 -12.99 32.31
N LEU A 680 48.63 -13.84 33.14
CA LEU A 680 48.91 -15.23 32.78
C LEU A 680 47.64 -16.05 32.50
N ASP A 681 46.52 -15.73 33.15
CA ASP A 681 45.25 -16.44 32.92
C ASP A 681 44.72 -16.13 31.52
N GLU A 682 44.81 -14.87 31.09
CA GLU A 682 44.38 -14.48 29.75
C GLU A 682 45.21 -15.13 28.65
N PHE A 683 46.53 -15.22 28.81
CA PHE A 683 47.38 -15.95 27.86
C PHE A 683 47.02 -17.44 27.78
N LYS A 684 46.68 -18.07 28.92
CA LYS A 684 46.19 -19.46 28.94
C LYS A 684 44.86 -19.59 28.19
N LYS A 685 43.93 -18.65 28.36
CA LYS A 685 42.66 -18.64 27.62
C LYS A 685 42.88 -18.52 26.12
N VAL A 686 43.79 -17.64 25.68
CA VAL A 686 44.12 -17.47 24.25
C VAL A 686 44.79 -18.72 23.68
N TYR A 687 45.70 -19.33 24.43
CA TYR A 687 46.31 -20.60 24.04
C TYR A 687 45.27 -21.73 23.91
N ASP A 688 44.39 -21.89 24.90
CA ASP A 688 43.32 -22.90 24.88
C ASP A 688 42.31 -22.66 23.75
N ARG A 689 41.93 -21.39 23.51
CA ARG A 689 41.13 -21.00 22.36
C ARG A 689 41.83 -21.38 21.06
N GLY A 690 43.12 -21.11 20.95
CA GLY A 690 43.89 -21.42 19.76
C GLY A 690 43.99 -22.91 19.45
N VAL A 691 44.30 -23.72 20.46
CA VAL A 691 44.32 -25.19 20.34
C VAL A 691 42.93 -25.71 19.92
N LYS A 692 41.86 -25.21 20.53
CA LYS A 692 40.48 -25.57 20.16
C LYS A 692 40.14 -25.15 18.72
N ALA A 693 40.54 -23.95 18.30
CA ALA A 693 40.27 -23.45 16.96
C ALA A 693 41.02 -24.26 15.89
N VAL A 694 42.29 -24.61 16.13
CA VAL A 694 43.07 -25.47 15.24
C VAL A 694 42.45 -26.86 15.12
N ASN A 695 42.07 -27.49 16.24
CA ASN A 695 41.41 -28.80 16.24
C ASN A 695 40.06 -28.75 15.50
N LYS A 696 39.22 -27.75 15.79
CA LYS A 696 37.92 -27.55 15.13
C LYS A 696 38.09 -27.38 13.61
N PHE A 697 39.12 -26.63 13.20
CA PHE A 697 39.41 -26.42 11.78
C PHE A 697 39.84 -27.72 11.09
N GLN A 698 40.69 -28.52 11.74
CA GLN A 698 41.09 -29.86 11.24
C GLN A 698 39.89 -30.82 11.16
N ASP A 699 39.04 -30.87 12.19
CA ASP A 699 37.82 -31.69 12.22
C ASP A 699 36.85 -31.28 11.11
N SER A 700 36.72 -29.98 10.85
CA SER A 700 35.90 -29.46 9.77
C SER A 700 36.42 -29.95 8.43
N LEU A 701 37.72 -29.88 8.17
CA LEU A 701 38.33 -30.36 6.92
C LEU A 701 38.18 -31.86 6.71
N LEU A 702 38.31 -32.66 7.78
CA LEU A 702 38.03 -34.10 7.75
C LEU A 702 36.56 -34.37 7.40
N THR A 703 35.64 -33.65 8.03
CA THR A 703 34.21 -33.73 7.73
C THR A 703 33.91 -33.37 6.28
N LEU A 704 34.53 -32.32 5.75
CA LEU A 704 34.39 -31.91 4.35
C LEU A 704 34.89 -33.01 3.40
N LYS A 705 36.03 -33.61 3.70
CA LYS A 705 36.61 -34.72 2.93
C LYS A 705 35.67 -35.92 2.89
N ASP A 706 35.12 -36.32 4.03
CA ASP A 706 34.21 -37.46 4.14
C ASP A 706 32.90 -37.23 3.38
N ILE A 707 32.31 -36.03 3.50
CA ILE A 707 31.10 -35.67 2.73
C ILE A 707 31.38 -35.71 1.23
N THR A 708 32.55 -35.19 0.80
CA THR A 708 32.95 -35.17 -0.62
C THR A 708 33.17 -36.59 -1.15
N MET A 709 33.83 -37.47 -0.40
CA MET A 709 34.03 -38.87 -0.76
C MET A 709 32.71 -39.65 -0.83
N ASN A 710 31.80 -39.45 0.13
CA ASN A 710 30.49 -40.10 0.11
C ASN A 710 29.67 -39.66 -1.12
N LEU A 711 29.68 -38.37 -1.42
CA LEU A 711 28.94 -37.82 -2.55
C LEU A 711 29.53 -38.25 -3.90
N SER A 712 30.85 -38.40 -4.01
CA SER A 712 31.48 -38.91 -5.23
C SER A 712 31.11 -40.36 -5.52
N VAL A 713 31.04 -41.20 -4.47
CA VAL A 713 30.53 -42.58 -4.57
C VAL A 713 29.05 -42.61 -5.01
N GLU A 714 28.21 -41.70 -4.50
CA GLU A 714 26.81 -41.59 -4.93
C GLU A 714 26.68 -41.15 -6.39
N PHE A 715 27.49 -40.19 -6.83
CA PHE A 715 27.51 -39.72 -8.22
C PHE A 715 27.90 -40.85 -9.19
N ALA A 716 28.92 -41.63 -8.85
CA ALA A 716 29.36 -42.76 -9.65
C ALA A 716 28.24 -43.81 -9.84
N LYS A 717 27.45 -44.09 -8.80
CA LYS A 717 26.30 -45.04 -8.86
C LYS A 717 25.23 -44.65 -9.88
N ILE A 718 25.15 -43.37 -10.24
CA ILE A 718 24.13 -42.84 -11.16
C ILE A 718 24.72 -42.35 -12.50
N GLY A 719 25.98 -42.72 -12.76
CA GLY A 719 26.71 -42.39 -13.98
C GLY A 719 26.96 -40.89 -14.14
N LEU A 720 27.22 -40.19 -13.05
CA LEU A 720 27.75 -38.82 -13.05
C LEU A 720 29.22 -38.85 -12.64
N ASP A 721 30.04 -38.05 -13.32
CA ASP A 721 31.40 -37.75 -12.91
C ASP A 721 31.37 -36.62 -11.88
N PHE A 722 31.84 -36.92 -10.67
CA PHE A 722 31.84 -35.96 -9.57
C PHE A 722 32.75 -34.76 -9.84
N ASP A 723 33.95 -35.00 -10.37
CA ASP A 723 34.96 -33.96 -10.58
C ASP A 723 34.54 -33.03 -11.73
N GLU A 724 33.94 -33.60 -12.78
CA GLU A 724 33.38 -32.83 -13.89
C GLU A 724 32.26 -31.90 -13.41
N GLU A 725 31.31 -32.40 -12.63
CA GLU A 725 30.19 -31.60 -12.12
C GLU A 725 30.61 -30.58 -11.05
N PHE A 726 31.60 -30.93 -10.22
CA PHE A 726 32.19 -30.02 -9.25
C PHE A 726 32.88 -28.83 -9.92
N SER A 727 33.64 -29.08 -10.99
CA SER A 727 34.35 -28.03 -11.76
C SER A 727 33.41 -26.98 -12.39
N LYS A 728 32.16 -27.35 -12.67
CA LYS A 728 31.14 -26.48 -13.28
C LYS A 728 30.55 -25.44 -12.31
N LEU A 729 30.73 -25.61 -10.99
CA LEU A 729 30.07 -24.78 -9.97
C LEU A 729 30.63 -23.36 -9.80
N LYS A 730 31.61 -22.93 -10.62
CA LYS A 730 32.26 -21.60 -10.58
C LYS A 730 32.50 -21.09 -9.15
N LEU A 731 33.10 -21.93 -8.31
CA LEU A 731 33.49 -21.54 -6.97
C LEU A 731 34.74 -20.64 -7.05
N PRO A 732 34.87 -19.61 -6.19
CA PRO A 732 36.16 -18.92 -6.02
C PRO A 732 37.23 -19.94 -5.61
N GLU A 733 38.48 -19.77 -6.04
CA GLU A 733 39.61 -20.64 -5.68
C GLU A 733 39.55 -21.02 -4.19
N LEU A 734 39.46 -22.32 -3.93
CA LEU A 734 39.76 -22.88 -2.61
C LEU A 734 41.23 -22.56 -2.30
N ILE A 735 41.53 -22.43 -1.02
CA ILE A 735 42.89 -22.13 -0.56
C ILE A 735 43.81 -23.22 -1.11
N SER A 736 44.88 -22.83 -1.82
CA SER A 736 45.87 -23.79 -2.30
C SER A 736 46.56 -24.48 -1.11
N GLU A 737 47.03 -25.70 -1.32
CA GLU A 737 47.76 -26.47 -0.30
C GLU A 737 48.94 -25.67 0.27
N ASP A 738 49.66 -24.93 -0.58
CA ASP A 738 50.72 -24.02 -0.16
C ASP A 738 50.23 -22.87 0.74
N LYS A 739 49.07 -22.28 0.43
CA LYS A 739 48.49 -21.20 1.25
C LYS A 739 47.96 -21.75 2.58
N PHE A 740 47.42 -22.97 2.58
CA PHE A 740 46.99 -23.68 3.78
C PHE A 740 48.18 -23.96 4.72
N ASN A 741 49.24 -24.57 4.20
CA ASN A 741 50.45 -24.88 4.96
C ASN A 741 51.11 -23.62 5.53
N ARG A 742 51.05 -22.49 4.81
CA ARG A 742 51.51 -21.19 5.32
C ARG A 742 50.66 -20.67 6.48
N VAL A 743 49.33 -20.76 6.39
CA VAL A 743 48.41 -20.33 7.45
C VAL A 743 48.61 -21.19 8.70
N GLN A 744 48.66 -22.51 8.55
CA GLN A 744 48.88 -23.44 9.66
C GLN A 744 50.20 -23.16 10.36
N LYS A 745 51.30 -23.05 9.61
CA LYS A 745 52.63 -22.73 10.17
C LYS A 745 52.64 -21.37 10.90
N SER A 746 51.91 -20.38 10.40
CA SER A 746 51.81 -19.07 11.03
C SER A 746 51.07 -19.12 12.37
N ILE A 747 50.01 -19.94 12.48
CA ILE A 747 49.24 -20.09 13.72
C ILE A 747 50.02 -20.92 14.74
N ASP A 748 50.65 -22.01 14.29
CA ASP A 748 51.49 -22.85 15.14
C ASP A 748 52.65 -22.03 15.74
N SER A 749 53.26 -21.14 14.95
CA SER A 749 54.29 -20.22 15.43
C SER A 749 53.76 -19.27 16.52
N ALA A 750 52.63 -18.61 16.27
CA ALA A 750 52.04 -17.67 17.22
C ALA A 750 51.60 -18.36 18.53
N LEU A 751 51.03 -19.57 18.44
CA LEU A 751 50.65 -20.35 19.62
C LEU A 751 51.86 -20.88 20.40
N GLU A 752 52.96 -21.22 19.72
CA GLU A 752 54.19 -21.65 20.39
C GLU A 752 54.84 -20.47 21.13
N GLU A 753 54.76 -19.24 20.63
CA GLU A 753 55.21 -18.04 21.33
C GLU A 753 54.38 -17.76 22.59
N VAL A 754 53.05 -17.84 22.50
CA VAL A 754 52.14 -17.77 23.66
C VAL A 754 52.49 -18.83 24.70
N LYS A 755 52.68 -20.08 24.27
CA LYS A 755 53.04 -21.21 25.13
C LYS A 755 54.40 -21.04 25.79
N ASN A 756 55.39 -20.54 25.06
CA ASN A 756 56.72 -20.23 25.59
C ASN A 756 56.66 -19.19 26.70
N LEU A 757 55.74 -18.22 26.62
CA LEU A 757 55.49 -17.27 27.71
C LEU A 757 54.82 -17.95 28.91
N ILE A 758 53.78 -18.76 28.69
CA ILE A 758 53.07 -19.48 29.77
C ILE A 758 54.01 -20.42 30.55
N GLN A 759 54.91 -21.13 29.85
CA GLN A 759 55.80 -22.13 30.45
C GLN A 759 56.96 -21.55 31.27
N LYS A 760 57.22 -20.25 31.21
CA LYS A 760 58.25 -19.58 32.04
C LYS A 760 57.90 -19.57 33.53
N GLY A 761 56.63 -19.81 33.90
CA GLY A 761 56.11 -19.75 35.27
C GLY A 761 55.84 -18.31 35.74
N GLU A 762 54.92 -18.13 36.69
CA GLU A 762 54.39 -16.82 37.13
C GLU A 762 55.46 -15.75 37.35
N ASN A 763 56.50 -16.05 38.14
CA ASN A 763 57.54 -15.08 38.48
C ASN A 763 58.35 -14.56 37.28
N LYS A 764 58.53 -15.37 36.23
CA LYS A 764 59.26 -14.96 35.01
C LYS A 764 58.33 -14.39 33.96
N PHE A 765 57.07 -14.81 33.92
CA PHE A 765 56.05 -14.20 33.07
C PHE A 765 55.84 -12.73 33.45
N GLU A 766 55.77 -12.41 34.75
CA GLU A 766 55.66 -11.03 35.21
C GLU A 766 56.87 -10.14 34.89
N SER A 767 58.05 -10.73 34.66
CA SER A 767 59.25 -9.99 34.27
C SER A 767 59.37 -9.64 32.78
N VAL A 768 58.47 -10.15 31.94
CA VAL A 768 58.40 -9.80 30.50
C VAL A 768 57.78 -8.42 30.35
N SER A 769 58.32 -7.58 29.47
CA SER A 769 57.80 -6.23 29.25
C SER A 769 56.34 -6.27 28.79
N ARG A 770 55.57 -5.23 29.10
CA ARG A 770 54.17 -5.11 28.66
C ARG A 770 54.08 -5.14 27.14
N ASP A 771 55.02 -4.48 26.45
CA ASP A 771 55.05 -4.39 24.99
C ASP A 771 55.32 -5.75 24.35
N ASP A 772 56.28 -6.53 24.87
CA ASP A 772 56.55 -7.88 24.37
C ASP A 772 55.36 -8.84 24.62
N LYS A 773 54.67 -8.69 25.77
CA LYS A 773 53.43 -9.45 26.05
C LYS A 773 52.34 -9.02 25.06
N LEU A 774 52.15 -7.72 24.86
CA LEU A 774 51.13 -7.17 23.99
C LEU A 774 51.33 -7.61 22.54
N GLU A 775 52.58 -7.60 22.04
CA GLU A 775 52.93 -8.05 20.69
C GLU A 775 52.53 -9.52 20.48
N VAL A 776 52.94 -10.41 21.39
CA VAL A 776 52.59 -11.84 21.31
C VAL A 776 51.08 -12.06 21.44
N MET A 777 50.40 -11.29 22.30
CA MET A 777 48.95 -11.39 22.51
C MET A 777 48.16 -10.92 21.29
N ILE A 778 48.55 -9.80 20.68
CA ILE A 778 47.92 -9.25 19.48
C ILE A 778 48.16 -10.20 18.31
N GLU A 779 49.41 -10.62 18.08
CA GLU A 779 49.73 -11.51 16.97
C GLU A 779 48.93 -12.83 17.08
N ALA A 780 48.90 -13.44 18.27
CA ALA A 780 48.12 -14.65 18.50
C ALA A 780 46.62 -14.43 18.20
N ASN A 781 46.00 -13.40 18.76
CA ASN A 781 44.59 -13.13 18.53
C ASN A 781 44.26 -12.77 17.08
N GLU A 782 45.12 -12.04 16.38
CA GLU A 782 44.96 -11.75 14.95
C GLU A 782 45.00 -13.03 14.10
N LYS A 783 45.98 -13.91 14.34
CA LYS A 783 46.06 -15.19 13.62
C LYS A 783 44.85 -16.08 13.92
N LEU A 784 44.40 -16.11 15.17
CA LEU A 784 43.24 -16.91 15.58
C LEU A 784 41.93 -16.38 14.98
N ASN A 785 41.68 -15.07 15.04
CA ASN A 785 40.53 -14.45 14.38
C ASN A 785 40.58 -14.68 12.86
N GLY A 786 41.77 -14.66 12.27
CA GLY A 786 42.00 -15.01 10.87
C GLY A 786 41.61 -16.47 10.56
N LEU A 787 42.00 -17.42 11.40
CA LEU A 787 41.65 -18.84 11.28
C LEU A 787 40.15 -19.06 11.38
N GLU A 788 39.48 -18.45 12.36
CA GLU A 788 38.04 -18.58 12.57
C GLU A 788 37.24 -18.01 11.39
N LYS A 789 37.60 -16.81 10.89
CA LYS A 789 37.00 -16.25 9.67
C LYS A 789 37.24 -17.13 8.45
N LEU A 790 38.40 -17.79 8.37
CA LEU A 790 38.73 -18.70 7.28
C LEU A 790 37.86 -19.96 7.32
N GLU A 791 37.68 -20.53 8.51
CA GLU A 791 36.80 -21.67 8.78
C GLU A 791 35.36 -21.37 8.37
N GLU A 792 34.79 -20.25 8.82
CA GLU A 792 33.44 -19.80 8.45
C GLU A 792 33.28 -19.64 6.93
N ASN A 793 34.26 -19.01 6.28
CA ASN A 793 34.24 -18.82 4.83
C ASN A 793 34.32 -20.14 4.06
N ILE A 794 35.17 -21.08 4.50
CA ILE A 794 35.28 -22.41 3.89
C ILE A 794 33.98 -23.18 4.09
N ALA A 795 33.43 -23.20 5.31
CA ALA A 795 32.18 -23.86 5.63
C ALA A 795 31.00 -23.30 4.79
N ALA A 796 30.87 -21.98 4.67
CA ALA A 796 29.82 -21.34 3.89
C ALA A 796 29.96 -21.57 2.37
N LYS A 797 31.20 -21.65 1.86
CA LYS A 797 31.46 -21.99 0.45
C LYS A 797 31.17 -23.47 0.18
N PHE A 798 31.62 -24.36 1.06
CA PHE A 798 31.35 -25.79 0.95
C PHE A 798 29.86 -26.11 1.04
N ALA A 799 29.12 -25.50 1.98
CA ALA A 799 27.67 -25.69 2.09
C ALA A 799 26.92 -25.24 0.83
N ARG A 800 27.40 -24.22 0.11
CA ARG A 800 26.87 -23.82 -1.20
C ARG A 800 27.20 -24.85 -2.28
N ALA A 801 28.45 -25.30 -2.36
CA ALA A 801 28.89 -26.32 -3.31
C ALA A 801 28.12 -27.64 -3.13
N HIS A 802 28.03 -28.12 -1.90
CA HIS A 802 27.31 -29.33 -1.52
C HIS A 802 25.81 -29.26 -1.88
N ARG A 803 25.15 -28.12 -1.66
CA ARG A 803 23.77 -27.89 -2.11
C ARG A 803 23.64 -27.99 -3.63
N GLY A 804 24.54 -27.32 -4.37
CA GLY A 804 24.55 -27.38 -5.84
C GLY A 804 24.74 -28.80 -6.38
N LEU A 805 25.70 -29.55 -5.85
CA LEU A 805 25.93 -30.96 -6.21
C LEU A 805 24.71 -31.83 -5.88
N LYS A 806 24.12 -31.65 -4.69
CA LYS A 806 22.93 -32.42 -4.27
C LYS A 806 21.72 -32.11 -5.16
N GLU A 807 21.58 -30.89 -5.66
CA GLU A 807 20.58 -30.54 -6.67
C GLU A 807 20.83 -31.23 -8.01
N ILE A 808 22.08 -31.27 -8.50
CA ILE A 808 22.48 -31.98 -9.72
C ILE A 808 22.17 -33.48 -9.59
N TYR A 809 22.59 -34.10 -8.49
CA TYR A 809 22.30 -35.48 -8.14
C TYR A 809 20.79 -35.77 -8.16
N ASN A 810 20.01 -34.97 -7.44
CA ASN A 810 18.55 -35.12 -7.37
C ASN A 810 17.88 -34.91 -8.73
N LYS A 811 18.38 -33.99 -9.56
CA LYS A 811 17.89 -33.76 -10.92
C LYS A 811 18.15 -34.97 -11.82
N ARG A 812 19.32 -35.60 -11.70
CA ARG A 812 19.68 -36.83 -12.44
C ARG A 812 18.82 -38.01 -11.99
N ILE A 813 18.66 -38.23 -10.69
CA ILE A 813 17.74 -39.24 -10.13
C ILE A 813 16.32 -39.04 -10.65
N ARG A 814 15.80 -37.81 -10.62
CA ARG A 814 14.47 -37.50 -11.19
C ARG A 814 14.44 -37.81 -12.69
N SER A 815 15.47 -37.46 -13.45
CA SER A 815 15.54 -37.79 -14.88
C SER A 815 15.52 -39.30 -15.14
N LEU A 816 16.28 -40.08 -14.35
CA LEU A 816 16.33 -41.54 -14.46
C LEU A 816 14.96 -42.15 -14.11
N LYS A 817 14.33 -41.73 -13.00
CA LYS A 817 12.96 -42.14 -12.65
C LYS A 817 11.92 -41.80 -13.73
N ARG A 818 12.06 -40.63 -14.36
CA ARG A 818 11.17 -40.20 -15.45
C ARG A 818 11.40 -40.98 -16.74
N LYS A 819 12.63 -41.44 -17.02
CA LYS A 819 12.94 -42.34 -18.14
C LYS A 819 12.39 -43.73 -17.86
N ALA A 820 12.66 -44.30 -16.69
CA ALA A 820 12.12 -45.59 -16.27
C ALA A 820 10.59 -45.62 -16.35
N ALA A 821 9.89 -44.62 -15.79
CA ALA A 821 8.43 -44.53 -15.88
C ALA A 821 7.90 -44.35 -17.31
N LYS A 822 8.68 -43.76 -18.23
CA LYS A 822 8.31 -43.66 -19.65
C LYS A 822 8.55 -44.96 -20.39
N GLU A 823 9.62 -45.67 -20.08
CA GLU A 823 9.91 -47.01 -20.63
C GLU A 823 8.89 -48.03 -20.13
N GLU A 824 8.48 -47.93 -18.87
CA GLU A 824 7.41 -48.74 -18.29
C GLU A 824 6.05 -48.41 -18.89
N LYS A 825 5.72 -47.12 -19.08
CA LYS A 825 4.52 -46.72 -19.82
C LYS A 825 4.55 -47.15 -21.28
N LYS A 826 5.71 -47.11 -21.95
CA LYS A 826 5.89 -47.65 -23.30
C LYS A 826 5.76 -49.17 -23.34
N ARG A 827 6.26 -49.89 -22.33
CA ARG A 827 6.07 -51.35 -22.21
C ARG A 827 4.61 -51.69 -21.96
N GLN A 828 3.89 -50.90 -21.17
CA GLN A 828 2.44 -51.05 -20.98
C GLN A 828 1.65 -50.72 -22.24
N GLU A 829 2.01 -49.66 -22.98
CA GLU A 829 1.39 -49.31 -24.26
C GLU A 829 1.69 -50.34 -25.35
N MET A 830 2.92 -50.87 -25.42
CA MET A 830 3.28 -51.98 -26.32
C MET A 830 2.59 -53.29 -25.95
N ALA A 831 2.43 -53.59 -24.65
CA ALA A 831 1.65 -54.76 -24.22
C ALA A 831 0.14 -54.61 -24.52
N GLU A 832 -0.39 -53.39 -24.53
CA GLU A 832 -1.78 -53.10 -24.97
C GLU A 832 -1.95 -53.12 -26.50
N GLU A 833 -0.89 -52.84 -27.29
CA GLU A 833 -0.87 -53.00 -28.75
C GLU A 833 -0.65 -54.45 -29.17
N GLU A 834 0.29 -55.17 -28.54
CA GLU A 834 0.50 -56.62 -28.75
C GLU A 834 -0.72 -57.43 -28.28
N GLY A 835 -1.45 -56.99 -27.25
CA GLY A 835 -2.74 -57.59 -26.86
C GLY A 835 -3.90 -57.34 -27.84
N LYS A 836 -3.75 -56.37 -28.77
CA LYS A 836 -4.72 -56.12 -29.87
C LYS A 836 -4.30 -56.81 -31.17
N GLU A 837 -3.01 -57.07 -31.39
CA GLU A 837 -2.50 -57.86 -32.52
C GLU A 837 -2.51 -59.38 -32.24
N ALA A 838 -2.39 -59.82 -30.98
CA ALA A 838 -2.48 -61.23 -30.54
C ALA A 838 -3.93 -61.77 -30.43
N SER A 839 -4.93 -61.04 -30.90
CA SER A 839 -6.28 -61.59 -31.15
C SER A 839 -6.51 -62.00 -32.61
N THR A 840 -5.46 -61.91 -33.44
CA THR A 840 -5.53 -62.16 -34.90
C THR A 840 -4.59 -63.24 -35.42
N GLU A 841 -3.62 -63.73 -34.64
CA GLU A 841 -2.72 -64.83 -35.02
C GLU A 841 -2.38 -65.65 -33.76
N GLU A 842 -2.43 -66.99 -33.84
CA GLU A 842 -2.31 -68.03 -32.79
C GLU A 842 -3.65 -68.48 -32.12
N ASP A 843 -4.57 -69.30 -32.66
CA ASP A 843 -4.63 -70.21 -33.81
C ASP A 843 -3.26 -70.69 -34.32
N GLU A 844 -2.54 -71.44 -33.49
CA GLU A 844 -1.74 -72.62 -33.86
C GLU A 844 -0.87 -73.11 -32.68
N ALA A 845 -1.22 -74.30 -32.18
CA ALA A 845 -0.39 -75.30 -31.49
C ALA A 845 0.20 -74.93 -30.10
N GLU A 846 -0.35 -75.40 -28.99
CA GLU A 846 -0.36 -76.79 -28.47
C GLU A 846 1.02 -77.42 -28.24
N ASP A 847 1.15 -77.90 -26.99
CA ASP A 847 1.83 -79.11 -26.52
C ASP A 847 3.17 -79.06 -25.74
N ASP A 848 3.11 -79.83 -24.64
CA ASP A 848 4.14 -80.47 -23.82
C ASP A 848 4.88 -79.60 -22.78
N ILE A 849 4.52 -79.58 -21.47
CA ILE A 849 4.52 -80.66 -20.44
C ILE A 849 5.93 -81.29 -20.30
N GLU A 850 6.66 -81.05 -19.21
CA GLU A 850 6.99 -81.98 -18.09
C GLU A 850 8.49 -81.67 -17.78
N GLU A 851 9.12 -81.84 -16.62
CA GLU A 851 8.80 -82.29 -15.27
C GLU A 851 10.12 -82.17 -14.48
N GLN A 852 10.06 -82.35 -13.15
CA GLN A 852 11.17 -82.80 -12.28
C GLN A 852 12.26 -81.75 -12.00
N GLN A 853 12.83 -81.56 -10.81
CA GLN A 853 13.01 -82.31 -9.55
C GLN A 853 13.84 -81.32 -8.67
N GLN A 854 14.00 -81.35 -7.35
CA GLN A 854 13.58 -82.14 -6.20
C GLN A 854 14.15 -81.41 -4.97
N GLU A 855 13.46 -81.53 -3.82
CA GLU A 855 13.98 -81.69 -2.44
C GLU A 855 15.07 -80.71 -1.90
N GLU A 856 14.96 -80.11 -0.71
CA GLU A 856 14.66 -80.75 0.57
C GLU A 856 14.20 -79.72 1.64
N VAL A 857 13.43 -80.25 2.58
CA VAL A 857 12.74 -79.63 3.73
C VAL A 857 13.68 -79.62 4.96
N ILE A 858 13.43 -78.78 5.99
CA ILE A 858 13.34 -79.17 7.43
C ILE A 858 13.41 -77.98 8.43
N GLN A 859 12.33 -77.89 9.22
CA GLN A 859 12.14 -77.57 10.66
C GLN A 859 12.48 -76.21 11.30
N GLU A 860 11.39 -75.51 11.67
CA GLU A 860 10.89 -75.28 13.04
C GLU A 860 11.85 -75.13 14.25
N THR A 861 11.98 -73.87 14.71
CA THR A 861 11.68 -73.34 16.09
C THR A 861 12.44 -73.86 17.34
N PRO A 862 12.24 -73.33 18.58
CA PRO A 862 12.06 -71.96 19.12
C PRO A 862 12.95 -71.68 20.38
N VAL A 863 12.57 -70.67 21.20
CA VAL A 863 12.80 -70.51 22.67
C VAL A 863 13.97 -69.55 23.02
N ASP A 864 13.86 -68.51 23.86
CA ASP A 864 13.08 -68.35 25.09
C ASP A 864 12.70 -66.88 25.42
N THR A 865 11.68 -66.77 26.28
CA THR A 865 11.02 -65.58 26.88
C THR A 865 11.28 -65.59 28.40
N PRO A 866 10.60 -64.82 29.29
CA PRO A 866 10.26 -63.39 29.35
C PRO A 866 10.54 -62.80 30.78
N ILE A 867 9.97 -61.63 31.09
CA ILE A 867 9.39 -61.10 32.37
C ILE A 867 9.60 -59.57 32.32
N ASP A 868 8.60 -58.70 32.06
CA ASP A 868 7.34 -58.32 32.74
C ASP A 868 7.45 -57.10 33.67
N GLU A 869 6.29 -56.42 33.77
CA GLU A 869 5.85 -55.31 34.63
C GLU A 869 6.02 -53.88 34.04
N GLU A 870 4.94 -53.20 33.61
CA GLU A 870 3.88 -52.54 34.41
C GLU A 870 4.46 -51.43 35.32
N THR A 871 3.92 -50.22 35.51
CA THR A 871 2.60 -49.60 35.29
C THR A 871 2.76 -48.08 35.62
N THR A 872 1.86 -47.24 35.06
CA THR A 872 1.15 -46.08 35.70
C THR A 872 1.97 -44.96 36.42
N GLU A 873 1.55 -43.71 36.60
CA GLU A 873 0.35 -42.90 36.37
C GLU A 873 0.69 -41.45 36.81
N THR A 874 0.14 -40.44 36.11
CA THR A 874 -0.54 -39.21 36.63
C THR A 874 0.12 -38.30 37.70
N VAL A 875 -0.20 -37.01 37.94
CA VAL A 875 -1.03 -35.91 37.39
C VAL A 875 -0.70 -34.69 38.28
N SER A 876 -0.82 -33.47 37.73
CA SER A 876 -1.41 -32.24 38.33
C SER A 876 -0.59 -31.00 37.93
N LYS A 877 -1.12 -30.13 37.06
CA LYS A 877 -2.09 -29.05 37.28
C LYS A 877 -1.56 -27.94 38.20
N GLN A 878 -1.32 -26.77 37.63
CA GLN A 878 -1.97 -25.54 38.10
C GLN A 878 -2.07 -24.49 36.98
N LYS A 879 -3.31 -24.04 36.76
CA LYS A 879 -3.66 -22.74 36.17
C LYS A 879 -3.26 -21.67 37.18
N GLU A 880 -2.77 -20.54 36.71
CA GLU A 880 -3.14 -19.25 37.30
C GLU A 880 -3.11 -18.13 36.27
N THR A 881 -4.06 -17.24 36.46
CA THR A 881 -4.48 -16.09 35.66
C THR A 881 -4.02 -14.79 36.31
N LEU A 882 -4.01 -13.72 35.49
CA LEU A 882 -4.15 -12.29 35.83
C LEU A 882 -2.91 -11.52 36.31
N GLY A 883 -2.73 -10.34 35.70
CA GLY A 883 -1.87 -9.27 36.19
C GLY A 883 -1.63 -8.19 35.13
N HIS A 884 -2.46 -7.14 35.15
CA HIS A 884 -2.26 -5.83 34.51
C HIS A 884 -1.01 -5.11 35.05
N ASP A 885 -0.45 -4.18 34.25
CA ASP A 885 -0.06 -2.78 34.59
C ASP A 885 1.00 -2.29 33.57
N GLU A 886 0.66 -1.32 32.70
CA GLU A 886 0.94 0.13 32.80
C GLU A 886 2.41 0.52 32.56
N LEU A 887 2.72 1.00 31.34
CA LEU A 887 3.26 2.34 31.02
C LEU A 887 3.41 2.55 29.50
#